data_AF-A0A1W9V9S5-F1
#
_entry.id   AF-A0A1W9V9S5-F1
#
_cell.length_a   1.000
_cell.length_b   1.000
_cell.length_c   1.000
_cell.angle_alpha   90.00
_cell.angle_beta   90.00
_cell.angle_gamma   90.00
#
_symmetry.space_group_name_H-M   'P 1'
#
loop_
_entity.id
_entity.type
_entity.pdbx_description
1 polymer ?
#
loop_
_entity_poly.entity_id
_entity_poly.type
_entity_poly.pdbx_seq_one_letter_code
_entity_poly.pdbx_strand_id
1 'polypeptide(L)'
;MGKDPRRTLLRFAHINRHDRPANADAFYLQTIWVDYPQHRARTKRANLSRDRQTGYRHRPDQIPVYEFLPALGVLLALYFGFKKVKSTPSETSTPPETLVSFESSVTFGLLTWWVVSSIIAYSYAGERMPWLTYHITLPMILLSGWGLNQLVKRVPWAELRERKALLTISLIIVFFASLSRTLLGLLEGSPFQGKELEQLQATSDFLLPLIVTLASAAGLYYLLRNWTWRHALSAVTLTAFGLLAVLTGRAAFRAAYINYNDATEYLVYAHGASGVKEVMAQVEEISRRTTGDLGAAIAYDASAPDTGISWPFVWYLRDYTNLRSFDTPTRSLRDSVVIIVDQKNFDKILPVVGDGYYRSDYIRMWWPNQDYYGLTSKRDPNLIFDDDYPCTGVLSVLKLFRGTDYSRLCRAFTDPEMRAGIIDIWLNRDYSQYALATGSSGLTLVNWDPSDRMRLYIRKDIAAQIWDYGVAPEPQEAVVDPYEEKTITLKADQAVGTNGIAEGQFDAPRGIAFAPDGSFYVADSRNHRIQHFDAEGVFIEMWGEFGDATFAELPAGIFNEPWGVAVGPDGSVYVADTWNHRVQKFTANGTPLTMWGHYGQAEDENAFWGPRGIDVDAEGRVYVSDTGNKRIAIYDADGTYITEFGTTGMGPGEFDESVGVAVDDEGIVYVTDTWNQRVHILVLAAPKGRGRI
;
A
#
# COMPACT_ATOMS: atom_id res chain seq x y z
N MET A 1 34.64 -37.66 42.32
CA MET A 1 36.10 -37.84 42.39
C MET A 1 36.63 -38.03 40.97
N GLY A 2 37.30 -37.01 40.42
CA GLY A 2 38.14 -37.04 39.20
C GLY A 2 37.46 -37.44 37.88
N LYS A 3 37.95 -37.09 36.70
CA LYS A 3 39.02 -36.20 36.22
C LYS A 3 38.86 -36.24 34.68
N ASP A 4 38.89 -35.09 34.01
CA ASP A 4 39.31 -34.88 32.61
C ASP A 4 40.66 -35.64 32.37
N PRO A 5 41.16 -36.05 31.16
CA PRO A 5 41.07 -35.27 29.92
C PRO A 5 41.32 -35.93 28.52
N ARG A 6 41.00 -35.15 27.47
CA ARG A 6 41.76 -34.84 26.22
C ARG A 6 42.45 -35.94 25.36
N ARG A 7 42.15 -35.79 24.06
CA ARG A 7 43.04 -35.81 22.86
C ARG A 7 43.55 -37.15 22.31
N THR A 8 43.58 -37.20 20.97
CA THR A 8 44.65 -37.74 20.07
C THR A 8 44.09 -38.78 19.09
N LEU A 9 43.68 -38.36 17.88
CA LEU A 9 44.40 -38.40 16.59
C LEU A 9 44.35 -39.75 15.82
N LEU A 10 43.79 -39.64 14.60
CA LEU A 10 44.29 -40.14 13.31
C LEU A 10 44.18 -41.64 12.89
N ARG A 11 43.44 -41.80 11.77
CA ARG A 11 43.61 -42.74 10.62
C ARG A 11 43.28 -44.22 10.89
N PHE A 12 42.47 -44.94 10.10
CA PHE A 12 42.51 -45.22 8.65
C PHE A 12 41.11 -45.75 8.24
N ALA A 13 40.48 -45.19 7.20
CA ALA A 13 40.36 -45.72 5.82
C ALA A 13 39.35 -46.88 5.59
N HIS A 14 38.33 -46.56 4.76
CA HIS A 14 37.57 -47.41 3.82
C HIS A 14 36.74 -48.60 4.38
N ILE A 15 35.51 -48.96 3.95
CA ILE A 15 34.61 -48.61 2.83
C ILE A 15 33.17 -49.11 3.15
N ASN A 16 32.16 -48.39 2.66
CA ASN A 16 30.76 -48.74 2.28
C ASN A 16 29.88 -49.65 3.19
N ARG A 17 28.79 -49.10 3.75
CA ARG A 17 27.41 -48.93 3.21
C ARG A 17 26.63 -50.25 3.04
N HIS A 18 25.69 -50.52 3.96
CA HIS A 18 24.24 -50.48 3.67
C HIS A 18 23.37 -50.68 4.93
N ASP A 19 22.33 -49.84 5.04
CA ASP A 19 20.98 -50.06 5.58
C ASP A 19 20.62 -50.04 7.09
N ARG A 20 19.89 -48.95 7.44
CA ARG A 20 18.75 -48.76 8.39
C ARG A 20 19.06 -48.47 9.90
N PRO A 21 18.07 -48.01 10.72
CA PRO A 21 17.34 -46.72 10.67
C PRO A 21 17.13 -46.04 12.08
N ALA A 22 16.40 -44.91 12.08
CA ALA A 22 15.57 -44.29 13.15
C ALA A 22 16.18 -43.22 14.11
N ASN A 23 15.70 -41.97 13.89
CA ASN A 23 15.21 -40.90 14.81
C ASN A 23 16.11 -40.45 16.00
N ALA A 24 16.27 -39.17 16.38
CA ALA A 24 15.47 -37.95 16.15
C ALA A 24 16.31 -36.66 16.38
N ASP A 25 15.82 -35.56 15.80
CA ASP A 25 15.85 -34.15 16.21
C ASP A 25 17.17 -33.35 16.36
N ALA A 26 17.49 -32.60 15.29
CA ALA A 26 17.98 -31.22 15.39
C ALA A 26 17.63 -30.44 14.11
N PHE A 27 17.03 -29.26 14.30
CA PHE A 27 16.55 -28.28 13.33
C PHE A 27 17.46 -28.09 12.09
N TYR A 28 16.96 -28.51 10.93
CA TYR A 28 17.51 -28.20 9.61
C TYR A 28 16.63 -27.13 8.95
N LEU A 29 17.14 -25.91 8.76
CA LEU A 29 16.63 -24.98 7.75
C LEU A 29 17.19 -25.44 6.40
N GLN A 30 16.37 -26.17 5.65
CA GLN A 30 16.69 -26.77 4.37
C GLN A 30 16.94 -25.71 3.30
N THR A 31 18.17 -25.69 2.80
CA THR A 31 18.48 -25.41 1.39
C THR A 31 17.87 -26.53 0.54
N ILE A 32 16.73 -26.29 -0.09
CA ILE A 32 16.14 -27.26 -1.03
C ILE A 32 16.77 -27.02 -2.41
N TRP A 33 17.78 -27.83 -2.73
CA TRP A 33 18.07 -28.22 -4.10
C TRP A 33 17.05 -29.30 -4.47
N VAL A 34 16.17 -29.02 -5.45
CA VAL A 34 15.34 -30.06 -6.05
C VAL A 34 16.19 -30.82 -7.05
N ASP A 35 16.46 -32.09 -6.75
CA ASP A 35 17.06 -33.07 -7.64
C ASP A 35 16.16 -33.28 -8.87
N TYR A 36 16.62 -32.85 -10.05
CA TYR A 36 16.06 -33.28 -11.33
C TYR A 36 16.69 -34.63 -11.74
N PRO A 37 15.90 -35.64 -12.18
CA PRO A 37 16.47 -36.85 -12.75
C PRO A 37 17.07 -36.56 -14.13
N GLN A 38 18.39 -36.61 -14.19
CA GLN A 38 19.25 -36.86 -15.35
C GLN A 38 18.76 -36.43 -16.75
N HIS A 39 19.11 -35.21 -17.14
CA HIS A 39 19.74 -34.99 -18.44
C HIS A 39 21.03 -34.18 -18.25
N ARG A 40 22.15 -34.73 -18.74
CA ARG A 40 23.48 -34.11 -18.68
C ARG A 40 23.50 -32.75 -19.39
N ALA A 41 23.10 -31.69 -18.70
CA ALA A 41 23.50 -30.34 -19.06
C ALA A 41 24.97 -30.20 -18.66
N ARG A 42 25.87 -30.33 -19.64
CA ARG A 42 27.22 -29.76 -19.52
C ARG A 42 27.04 -28.32 -19.05
N THR A 43 27.45 -28.03 -17.83
CA THR A 43 27.66 -26.68 -17.32
C THR A 43 28.70 -26.00 -18.20
N LYS A 44 28.24 -25.48 -19.35
CA LYS A 44 28.89 -24.34 -19.96
C LYS A 44 28.74 -23.24 -18.92
N ARG A 45 29.83 -22.98 -18.21
CA ARG A 45 30.07 -21.73 -17.50
C ARG A 45 29.33 -20.64 -18.24
N ALA A 46 28.43 -19.94 -17.54
CA ALA A 46 27.86 -18.71 -18.02
C ALA A 46 29.01 -17.83 -18.49
N ASN A 47 29.26 -17.83 -19.80
CA ASN A 47 29.80 -16.70 -20.48
C ASN A 47 28.64 -15.70 -20.53
N LEU A 48 28.28 -15.16 -19.35
CA LEU A 48 28.13 -13.72 -19.26
C LEU A 48 29.37 -13.19 -19.95
N SER A 49 29.18 -12.44 -21.03
CA SER A 49 30.25 -11.64 -21.59
C SER A 49 30.89 -10.92 -20.40
N ARG A 50 32.05 -11.45 -19.99
CA ARG A 50 33.18 -10.67 -19.51
C ARG A 50 33.54 -9.75 -20.66
N ASP A 51 32.63 -8.85 -20.99
CA ASP A 51 32.95 -7.77 -21.86
C ASP A 51 33.93 -6.94 -21.06
N ARG A 52 35.03 -6.66 -21.72
CA ARG A 52 36.25 -6.10 -21.18
C ARG A 52 35.98 -4.64 -20.78
N GLN A 53 35.29 -4.42 -19.68
CA GLN A 53 35.43 -3.20 -18.90
C GLN A 53 36.18 -3.56 -17.63
N THR A 54 37.50 -3.66 -17.81
CA THR A 54 38.54 -3.15 -16.90
C THR A 54 38.07 -2.84 -15.48
N GLY A 55 38.64 -3.56 -14.51
CA GLY A 55 38.40 -3.36 -13.09
C GLY A 55 38.48 -1.89 -12.68
N TYR A 56 37.38 -1.37 -12.16
CA TYR A 56 37.36 -0.13 -11.42
C TYR A 56 36.89 -0.41 -9.99
N ARG A 57 37.82 -0.12 -9.08
CA ARG A 57 37.73 0.07 -7.63
C ARG A 57 36.30 0.24 -7.08
N HIS A 58 35.84 -0.85 -6.46
CA HIS A 58 35.13 -0.98 -5.19
C HIS A 58 34.55 0.31 -4.55
N ARG A 59 33.23 0.45 -4.54
CA ARG A 59 32.45 1.37 -3.69
C ARG A 59 31.08 0.74 -3.32
N PRO A 60 30.43 1.20 -2.22
CA PRO A 60 29.46 0.41 -1.46
C PRO A 60 28.05 0.52 -2.06
N ASP A 61 27.83 -0.06 -3.23
CA ASP A 61 26.53 -0.07 -3.90
C ASP A 61 25.61 -1.19 -3.38
N GLN A 62 25.91 -1.75 -2.20
CA GLN A 62 25.31 -2.98 -1.67
C GLN A 62 24.51 -2.81 -0.38
N ILE A 63 24.51 -1.61 0.22
CA ILE A 63 23.56 -1.35 1.30
C ILE A 63 22.25 -0.97 0.61
N PRO A 64 21.19 -1.80 0.70
CA PRO A 64 19.91 -1.41 0.15
C PRO A 64 19.52 -0.08 0.76
N VAL A 65 19.05 0.83 -0.08
CA VAL A 65 18.55 2.14 0.33
C VAL A 65 17.47 2.01 1.44
N TYR A 66 16.79 0.86 1.51
CA TYR A 66 15.77 0.51 2.49
C TYR A 66 16.31 0.11 3.89
N GLU A 67 17.60 -0.18 4.04
CA GLU A 67 18.23 -0.69 5.29
C GLU A 67 19.16 0.34 5.94
N PHE A 68 18.90 1.61 5.64
CA PHE A 68 19.58 2.79 6.20
C PHE A 68 19.52 2.84 7.73
N LEU A 69 18.43 2.35 8.35
CA LEU A 69 18.26 2.39 9.79
C LEU A 69 19.26 1.48 10.53
N PRO A 70 19.43 0.19 10.13
CA PRO A 70 20.55 -0.62 10.57
C PRO A 70 21.93 -0.03 10.23
N ALA A 71 22.10 0.64 9.09
CA ALA A 71 23.38 1.26 8.75
C ALA A 71 23.77 2.39 9.70
N LEU A 72 22.83 3.29 10.01
CA LEU A 72 23.02 4.36 10.99
C LEU A 72 23.23 3.80 12.40
N GLY A 73 22.52 2.74 12.76
CA GLY A 73 22.65 2.08 14.06
C GLY A 73 24.02 1.40 14.23
N VAL A 74 24.64 0.89 13.16
CA VAL A 74 26.01 0.37 13.21
C VAL A 74 27.02 1.48 13.51
N LEU A 75 26.88 2.68 12.93
CA LEU A 75 27.77 3.81 13.25
C LEU A 75 27.70 4.17 14.75
N LEU A 76 26.49 4.15 15.31
CA LEU A 76 26.26 4.35 16.74
C LEU A 76 26.90 3.23 17.58
N ALA A 77 26.75 1.99 17.15
CA ALA A 77 27.35 0.82 17.80
C ALA A 77 28.90 0.90 17.77
N LEU A 78 29.50 1.26 16.64
CA LEU A 78 30.94 1.46 16.51
C LEU A 78 31.44 2.56 17.45
N TYR A 79 30.73 3.70 17.52
CA TYR A 79 31.07 4.78 18.45
C TYR A 79 31.13 4.29 19.91
N PHE A 80 30.13 3.53 20.37
CA PHE A 80 30.12 2.99 21.74
C PHE A 80 31.11 1.85 21.94
N GLY A 81 31.29 0.98 20.96
CA GLY A 81 32.23 -0.13 21.00
C GLY A 81 33.67 0.36 21.18
N PHE A 82 34.12 1.30 20.33
CA PHE A 82 35.47 1.85 20.41
C PHE A 82 35.72 2.66 21.70
N LYS A 83 34.69 3.33 22.21
CA LYS A 83 34.79 4.07 23.48
C LYS A 83 34.93 3.14 24.69
N LYS A 84 34.23 1.99 24.68
CA LYS A 84 34.29 0.99 25.75
C LYS A 84 35.63 0.25 25.80
N VAL A 85 36.23 -0.02 24.63
CA VAL A 85 37.58 -0.63 24.53
C VAL A 85 38.67 0.29 25.07
N LYS A 86 38.54 1.62 24.92
CA LYS A 86 39.48 2.60 25.50
C LYS A 86 39.33 2.79 27.01
N SER A 87 38.23 2.34 27.61
CA SER A 87 37.91 2.59 29.02
C SER A 87 38.18 1.41 29.96
N THR A 88 38.82 0.34 29.52
CA THR A 88 39.17 -0.81 30.38
C THR A 88 40.50 -0.53 31.11
N PRO A 89 40.52 -0.33 32.44
CA PRO A 89 41.75 -0.41 33.23
C PRO A 89 41.97 -1.88 33.66
N SER A 90 43.24 -2.23 33.90
CA SER A 90 43.69 -3.53 34.42
C SER A 90 42.92 -3.99 35.67
N GLU A 91 42.68 -5.31 35.73
CA GLU A 91 42.51 -6.20 36.89
C GLU A 91 41.82 -5.63 38.15
N THR A 92 40.71 -6.22 38.60
CA THR A 92 40.67 -7.22 39.69
C THR A 92 39.21 -7.58 40.05
N SER A 93 38.98 -8.86 40.34
CA SER A 93 37.91 -9.48 41.15
C SER A 93 36.64 -10.10 40.50
N THR A 94 36.68 -11.45 40.49
CA THR A 94 35.63 -12.47 40.72
C THR A 94 34.50 -12.76 39.70
N PRO A 95 34.36 -14.04 39.28
CA PRO A 95 33.09 -14.65 38.85
C PRO A 95 32.78 -15.96 39.64
N PRO A 96 31.62 -16.65 39.47
CA PRO A 96 30.50 -16.35 38.55
C PRO A 96 29.10 -16.36 39.21
N GLU A 97 28.20 -15.51 38.73
CA GLU A 97 26.75 -15.80 38.74
C GLU A 97 26.29 -16.09 37.32
N THR A 98 25.67 -17.25 37.17
CA THR A 98 25.21 -17.88 35.93
C THR A 98 23.96 -17.19 35.41
N LEU A 99 24.11 -16.36 34.37
CA LEU A 99 23.16 -16.13 33.28
C LEU A 99 23.96 -15.41 32.19
N VAL A 100 24.38 -16.18 31.18
CA VAL A 100 25.12 -15.81 29.96
C VAL A 100 25.24 -14.29 29.77
N SER A 101 26.24 -13.68 30.41
CA SER A 101 26.67 -12.34 30.03
C SER A 101 27.31 -12.50 28.67
N PHE A 102 26.63 -12.08 27.60
CA PHE A 102 27.24 -11.89 26.29
C PHE A 102 28.55 -11.10 26.49
N GLU A 103 29.68 -11.79 26.47
CA GLU A 103 30.99 -11.17 26.64
C GLU A 103 31.18 -10.19 25.48
N SER A 104 30.97 -8.92 25.81
CA SER A 104 30.60 -7.86 24.87
C SER A 104 31.71 -7.42 23.90
N SER A 105 32.87 -8.09 23.87
CA SER A 105 33.95 -7.84 22.93
C SER A 105 33.97 -8.86 21.77
N VAL A 106 33.78 -10.16 22.05
CA VAL A 106 33.88 -11.22 21.03
C VAL A 106 32.70 -11.19 20.09
N THR A 107 31.47 -11.10 20.60
CA THR A 107 30.27 -10.99 19.77
C THR A 107 30.26 -9.67 18.98
N PHE A 108 30.60 -8.56 19.62
CA PHE A 108 30.68 -7.27 18.95
C PHE A 108 31.74 -7.29 17.83
N GLY A 109 32.91 -7.87 18.11
CA GLY A 109 33.98 -8.07 17.14
C GLY A 109 33.56 -8.99 15.99
N LEU A 110 32.86 -10.10 16.29
CA LEU A 110 32.33 -11.02 15.29
C LEU A 110 31.31 -10.36 14.38
N LEU A 111 30.32 -9.65 14.94
CA LEU A 111 29.30 -8.96 14.15
C LEU A 111 29.92 -7.84 13.31
N THR A 112 30.88 -7.09 13.88
CA THR A 112 31.60 -6.04 13.14
C THR A 112 32.43 -6.64 12.00
N TRP A 113 33.16 -7.72 12.28
CA TRP A 113 33.90 -8.46 11.28
C TRP A 113 32.97 -9.02 10.20
N TRP A 114 31.80 -9.54 10.58
CA TRP A 114 30.82 -10.08 9.64
C TRP A 114 30.32 -8.96 8.70
N VAL A 115 29.87 -7.83 9.23
CA VAL A 115 29.45 -6.68 8.40
C VAL A 115 30.56 -6.26 7.43
N VAL A 116 31.77 -6.04 7.94
CA VAL A 116 32.90 -5.57 7.13
C VAL A 116 33.33 -6.61 6.10
N SER A 117 33.45 -7.87 6.50
CA SER A 117 33.88 -8.95 5.60
C SER A 117 32.83 -9.25 4.53
N SER A 118 31.53 -9.22 4.86
CA SER A 118 30.46 -9.36 3.87
C SER A 118 30.47 -8.22 2.85
N ILE A 119 30.58 -6.96 3.29
CA ILE A 119 30.69 -5.82 2.37
C ILE A 119 31.90 -5.98 1.45
N ILE A 120 33.07 -6.31 2.00
CA ILE A 120 34.30 -6.48 1.20
C ILE A 120 34.18 -7.67 0.24
N ALA A 121 33.74 -8.82 0.72
CA ALA A 121 33.69 -10.06 -0.07
C ALA A 121 32.71 -9.95 -1.22
N TYR A 122 31.50 -9.42 -0.98
CA TYR A 122 30.50 -9.25 -2.03
C TYR A 122 30.86 -8.10 -2.99
N SER A 123 31.44 -7.02 -2.49
CA SER A 123 32.00 -5.95 -3.35
C SER A 123 33.17 -6.44 -4.21
N TYR A 124 33.96 -7.40 -3.72
CA TYR A 124 35.06 -8.00 -4.46
C TYR A 124 34.58 -9.02 -5.50
N ALA A 125 33.62 -9.86 -5.12
CA ALA A 125 32.99 -10.83 -6.02
C ALA A 125 32.20 -10.13 -7.15
N GLY A 126 31.80 -8.88 -6.94
CA GLY A 126 30.94 -8.14 -7.88
C GLY A 126 29.53 -8.72 -7.94
N GLU A 127 29.16 -9.55 -6.96
CA GLU A 127 27.88 -10.23 -6.91
C GLU A 127 26.82 -9.27 -6.36
N ARG A 128 25.73 -9.09 -7.11
CA ARG A 128 24.74 -8.02 -6.86
C ARG A 128 23.36 -8.58 -6.52
N MET A 129 23.33 -9.87 -6.21
CA MET A 129 22.11 -10.62 -5.95
C MET A 129 21.42 -10.12 -4.67
N PRO A 130 20.13 -9.72 -4.74
CA PRO A 130 19.41 -9.12 -3.63
C PRO A 130 19.34 -9.93 -2.35
N TRP A 131 19.41 -11.26 -2.40
CA TRP A 131 19.39 -12.10 -1.20
C TRP A 131 20.70 -12.03 -0.41
N LEU A 132 21.82 -11.62 -1.03
CA LEU A 132 23.08 -11.42 -0.32
C LEU A 132 23.00 -10.27 0.68
N THR A 133 22.06 -9.35 0.47
CA THR A 133 21.74 -8.29 1.42
C THR A 133 21.45 -8.83 2.81
N TYR A 134 20.77 -9.97 2.94
CA TYR A 134 20.45 -10.54 4.25
C TYR A 134 21.71 -10.82 5.09
N HIS A 135 22.78 -11.30 4.45
CA HIS A 135 24.06 -11.56 5.12
C HIS A 135 24.78 -10.28 5.56
N ILE A 136 24.43 -9.14 4.99
CA ILE A 136 24.92 -7.82 5.39
C ILE A 136 24.00 -7.23 6.47
N THR A 137 22.68 -7.25 6.26
CA THR A 137 21.70 -6.53 7.10
C THR A 137 21.47 -7.19 8.44
N LEU A 138 21.43 -8.53 8.51
CA LEU A 138 21.22 -9.25 9.77
C LEU A 138 22.23 -8.85 10.86
N PRO A 139 23.56 -8.92 10.63
CA PRO A 139 24.52 -8.49 11.65
C PRO A 139 24.45 -6.98 11.91
N MET A 140 24.05 -6.15 10.95
CA MET A 140 23.83 -4.71 11.16
C MET A 140 22.65 -4.43 12.08
N ILE A 141 21.53 -5.16 11.95
CA ILE A 141 20.36 -5.05 12.83
C ILE A 141 20.75 -5.38 14.27
N LEU A 142 21.48 -6.47 14.47
CA LEU A 142 21.94 -6.89 15.81
C LEU A 142 22.89 -5.86 16.43
N LEU A 143 23.85 -5.34 15.65
CA LEU A 143 24.75 -4.26 16.11
C LEU A 143 23.98 -2.99 16.44
N SER A 144 23.00 -2.62 15.61
CA SER A 144 22.15 -1.45 15.81
C SER A 144 21.33 -1.56 17.09
N GLY A 145 20.70 -2.71 17.32
CA GLY A 145 19.98 -2.98 18.57
C GLY A 145 20.90 -2.86 19.79
N TRP A 146 22.12 -3.38 19.69
CA TRP A 146 23.13 -3.22 20.75
C TRP A 146 23.52 -1.75 20.96
N GLY A 147 23.75 -0.98 19.89
CA GLY A 147 24.12 0.43 19.95
C GLY A 147 23.01 1.30 20.53
N LEU A 148 21.77 1.08 20.11
CA LEU A 148 20.58 1.76 20.63
C LEU A 148 20.34 1.43 22.11
N ASN A 149 20.57 0.18 22.52
CA ASN A 149 20.50 -0.20 23.94
C ASN A 149 21.46 0.62 24.82
N GLN A 150 22.62 1.05 24.31
CA GLN A 150 23.52 1.95 25.05
C GLN A 150 22.92 3.35 25.27
N LEU A 151 22.11 3.84 24.33
CA LEU A 151 21.38 5.10 24.49
C LEU A 151 20.20 4.93 25.44
N VAL A 152 19.44 3.84 25.31
CA VAL A 152 18.30 3.53 26.18
C VAL A 152 18.73 3.51 27.65
N LYS A 153 19.88 2.91 27.96
CA LYS A 153 20.43 2.87 29.33
C LYS A 153 20.83 4.25 29.89
N ARG A 154 21.04 5.25 29.04
CA ARG A 154 21.45 6.61 29.47
C ARG A 154 20.28 7.55 29.69
N VAL A 155 19.09 7.21 29.20
CA VAL A 155 17.91 8.05 29.38
C VAL A 155 17.34 7.85 30.78
N PRO A 156 17.15 8.91 31.59
CA PRO A 156 16.52 8.81 32.90
C PRO A 156 15.00 8.63 32.73
N TRP A 157 14.56 7.39 32.48
CA TRP A 157 13.16 7.07 32.17
C TRP A 157 12.16 7.47 33.26
N ALA A 158 12.57 7.43 34.53
CA ALA A 158 11.73 7.87 35.66
C ALA A 158 11.41 9.37 35.59
N GLU A 159 12.45 10.21 35.40
CA GLU A 159 12.28 11.66 35.26
C GLU A 159 11.48 12.03 34.02
N LEU A 160 11.68 11.29 32.92
CA LEU A 160 10.94 11.52 31.67
C LEU A 160 9.44 11.25 31.86
N ARG A 161 9.07 10.18 32.57
CA ARG A 161 7.67 9.80 32.82
C ARG A 161 6.94 10.83 33.69
N GLU A 162 7.62 11.42 34.67
CA GLU A 162 7.06 12.48 35.53
C GLU A 162 6.89 13.83 34.82
N ARG A 163 7.79 14.16 33.88
CA ARG A 163 7.83 15.48 33.21
C ARG A 163 7.14 15.52 31.85
N LYS A 164 5.97 14.90 31.74
CA LYS A 164 5.19 14.84 30.49
C LYS A 164 6.03 14.32 29.32
N ALA A 165 6.51 13.07 29.44
CA ALA A 165 7.31 12.37 28.40
C ALA A 165 6.80 12.63 26.98
N LEU A 166 5.49 12.52 26.78
CA LEU A 166 4.82 12.76 25.51
C LEU A 166 5.06 14.17 24.98
N LEU A 167 4.90 15.21 25.81
CA LEU A 167 5.16 16.60 25.42
C LEU A 167 6.62 16.82 25.01
N THR A 168 7.57 16.22 25.73
CA THR A 168 9.00 16.31 25.41
C THR A 168 9.29 15.63 24.07
N ILE A 169 8.78 14.42 23.85
CA ILE A 169 8.93 13.69 22.59
C ILE A 169 8.30 14.48 21.44
N SER A 170 7.06 14.96 21.60
CA SER A 170 6.37 15.79 20.59
C SER A 170 7.15 17.05 20.25
N LEU A 171 7.70 17.75 21.24
CA LEU A 171 8.53 18.94 21.00
C LEU A 171 9.86 18.61 20.30
N ILE A 172 10.49 17.47 20.60
CA ILE A 172 11.67 17.00 19.86
C ILE A 172 11.32 16.79 18.39
N ILE A 173 10.21 16.12 18.11
CA ILE A 173 9.75 15.87 16.73
C ILE A 173 9.51 17.19 16.00
N VAL A 174 8.75 18.10 16.61
CA VAL A 174 8.46 19.43 16.04
C VAL A 174 9.75 20.21 15.79
N PHE A 175 10.68 20.23 16.75
CA PHE A 175 11.96 20.92 16.63
C PHE A 175 12.80 20.42 15.45
N PHE A 176 12.96 19.10 15.30
CA PHE A 176 13.75 18.55 14.20
C PHE A 176 13.07 18.72 12.84
N ALA A 177 11.74 18.58 12.78
CA ALA A 177 10.98 18.81 11.55
C ALA A 177 11.10 20.28 11.11
N SER A 178 10.90 21.22 12.03
CA SER A 178 11.01 22.66 11.72
C SER A 178 12.45 23.06 11.41
N LEU A 179 13.44 22.55 12.16
CA LEU A 179 14.86 22.84 11.92
C LEU A 179 15.31 22.35 10.54
N SER A 180 14.85 21.17 10.12
CA SER A 180 15.17 20.63 8.80
C SER A 180 14.64 21.51 7.67
N ARG A 181 13.38 21.98 7.78
CA ARG A 181 12.77 22.93 6.84
C ARG A 181 13.52 24.25 6.80
N THR A 182 13.90 24.81 7.96
CA THR A 182 14.69 26.05 8.04
C THR A 182 16.05 25.89 7.37
N LEU A 183 16.74 24.77 7.59
CA LEU A 183 18.05 24.50 6.99
C LEU A 183 17.96 24.26 5.48
N LEU A 184 16.93 23.56 5.01
CA LEU A 184 16.69 23.35 3.57
C LEU A 184 16.39 24.68 2.86
N GLY A 185 15.56 25.54 3.45
CA GLY A 185 15.28 26.86 2.89
C GLY A 185 16.53 27.75 2.76
N LEU A 186 17.54 27.56 3.62
CA LEU A 186 18.85 28.25 3.50
C LEU A 186 19.74 27.67 2.39
N LEU A 187 19.53 26.41 2.01
CA LEU A 187 20.29 25.72 0.96
C LEU A 187 19.70 25.95 -0.43
N GLU A 188 18.39 26.17 -0.52
CA GLU A 188 17.65 26.36 -1.78
C GLU A 188 17.74 27.80 -2.33
N GLY A 189 18.09 28.78 -1.49
CA GLY A 189 18.31 30.16 -1.95
C GLY A 189 18.40 31.16 -0.80
N SER A 190 18.41 32.46 -1.14
CA SER A 190 18.25 33.50 -0.12
C SER A 190 16.83 33.42 0.45
N PRO A 191 16.62 33.34 1.77
CA PRO A 191 15.26 33.31 2.33
C PRO A 191 14.50 34.63 2.16
N PHE A 192 15.19 35.72 1.81
CA PHE A 192 14.60 37.02 1.54
C PHE A 192 14.89 37.40 0.09
N GLN A 193 13.88 37.30 -0.77
CA GLN A 193 14.04 37.43 -2.23
C GLN A 193 13.30 38.63 -2.84
N GLY A 194 12.34 39.24 -2.13
CA GLY A 194 11.64 40.45 -2.57
C GLY A 194 10.16 40.49 -2.14
N LYS A 195 9.30 41.12 -2.96
CA LYS A 195 7.87 41.37 -2.65
C LYS A 195 6.89 40.66 -3.58
N GLU A 196 7.38 39.94 -4.58
CA GLU A 196 6.52 39.13 -5.46
C GLU A 196 5.97 37.91 -4.71
N LEU A 197 4.84 37.35 -5.16
CA LEU A 197 4.13 36.28 -4.45
C LEU A 197 5.02 35.04 -4.21
N GLU A 198 5.74 34.57 -5.23
CA GLU A 198 6.67 33.43 -5.12
C GLU A 198 7.81 33.72 -4.15
N GLN A 199 8.31 34.95 -4.12
CA GLN A 199 9.38 35.39 -3.22
C GLN A 199 8.90 35.49 -1.77
N LEU A 200 7.67 35.97 -1.56
CA LEU A 200 7.02 36.00 -0.25
C LEU A 200 6.72 34.59 0.26
N GLN A 201 6.37 33.66 -0.63
CA GLN A 201 6.18 32.26 -0.30
C GLN A 201 7.50 31.63 0.19
N ALA A 202 8.62 31.84 -0.52
CA ALA A 202 9.94 31.42 -0.06
C ALA A 202 10.33 32.02 1.31
N THR A 203 9.99 33.29 1.56
CA THR A 203 10.20 33.92 2.87
C THR A 203 9.32 33.32 3.97
N SER A 204 8.06 33.01 3.68
CA SER A 204 7.14 32.33 4.61
C SER A 204 7.61 30.91 4.93
N ASP A 205 8.04 30.17 3.91
CA ASP A 205 8.56 28.80 4.01
C ASP A 205 9.85 28.71 4.83
N PHE A 206 10.59 29.82 4.97
CA PHE A 206 11.72 29.93 5.88
C PHE A 206 11.35 30.43 7.29
N LEU A 207 10.60 31.53 7.38
CA LEU A 207 10.31 32.22 8.65
C LEU A 207 9.43 31.41 9.58
N LEU A 208 8.35 30.78 9.07
CA LEU A 208 7.44 30.00 9.91
C LEU A 208 8.17 28.80 10.56
N PRO A 209 8.92 27.96 9.82
CA PRO A 209 9.73 26.92 10.45
C PRO A 209 10.81 27.46 11.38
N LEU A 210 11.40 28.62 11.10
CA LEU A 210 12.39 29.23 12.01
C LEU A 210 11.76 29.61 13.36
N ILE A 211 10.59 30.25 13.34
CA ILE A 211 9.85 30.62 14.56
C ILE A 211 9.49 29.36 15.36
N VAL A 212 8.94 28.34 14.68
CA VAL A 212 8.60 27.06 15.31
C VAL A 212 9.84 26.38 15.88
N THR A 213 10.99 26.46 15.20
CA THR A 213 12.27 25.94 15.69
C THR A 213 12.72 26.65 16.95
N LEU A 214 12.64 27.98 17.01
CA LEU A 214 13.00 28.75 18.20
C LEU A 214 12.04 28.49 19.38
N ALA A 215 10.74 28.44 19.12
CA ALA A 215 9.73 28.16 20.13
C ALA A 215 9.87 26.75 20.71
N SER A 216 10.06 25.75 19.85
CA SER A 216 10.28 24.37 20.27
C SER A 216 11.63 24.19 20.97
N ALA A 217 12.69 24.89 20.53
CA ALA A 217 13.98 24.92 21.24
C ALA A 217 13.85 25.50 22.66
N ALA A 218 13.10 26.59 22.83
CA ALA A 218 12.83 27.18 24.14
C ALA A 218 12.03 26.24 25.04
N GLY A 219 11.00 25.58 24.48
CA GLY A 219 10.22 24.55 25.18
C GLY A 219 11.08 23.36 25.62
N LEU A 220 11.94 22.86 24.73
CA LEU A 220 12.89 21.77 25.03
C LEU A 220 13.92 22.19 26.07
N TYR A 221 14.46 23.41 25.99
CA TYR A 221 15.37 23.95 27.00
C TYR A 221 14.69 23.99 28.37
N TYR A 222 13.45 24.46 28.45
CA TYR A 222 12.70 24.50 29.71
C TYR A 222 12.46 23.10 30.30
N LEU A 223 12.04 22.14 29.46
CA LEU A 223 11.74 20.77 29.90
C LEU A 223 13.01 19.99 30.28
N LEU A 224 14.10 20.19 29.54
CA LEU A 224 15.37 19.46 29.68
C LEU A 224 16.42 20.22 30.51
N ARG A 225 16.10 21.35 31.15
CA ARG A 225 17.07 22.18 31.90
C ARG A 225 17.85 21.46 33.01
N ASN A 226 17.27 20.38 33.56
CA ASN A 226 17.90 19.58 34.62
C ASN A 226 18.66 18.37 34.07
N TRP A 227 18.59 18.13 32.76
CA TRP A 227 19.27 17.01 32.13
C TRP A 227 20.69 17.40 31.78
N THR A 228 21.61 16.43 31.95
CA THR A 228 22.92 16.58 31.36
C THR A 228 22.80 16.57 29.84
N TRP A 229 23.69 17.30 29.15
CA TRP A 229 23.76 17.28 27.68
C TRP A 229 23.77 15.85 27.10
N ARG A 230 24.37 14.88 27.80
CA ARG A 230 24.42 13.47 27.38
C ARG A 230 23.06 12.78 27.45
N HIS A 231 22.25 13.06 28.47
CA HIS A 231 20.89 12.52 28.58
C HIS A 231 19.99 13.12 27.48
N ALA A 232 20.08 14.44 27.28
CA ALA A 232 19.32 15.15 26.25
C ALA A 232 19.66 14.63 24.85
N LEU A 233 20.95 14.53 24.51
CA LEU A 233 21.41 13.98 23.24
C LEU A 233 20.94 12.53 23.05
N SER A 234 20.97 11.70 24.09
CA SER A 234 20.53 10.29 23.99
C SER A 234 19.03 10.18 23.71
N ALA A 235 18.19 10.98 24.37
CA ALA A 235 16.75 11.00 24.12
C ALA A 235 16.41 11.57 22.74
N VAL A 236 17.11 12.62 22.31
CA VAL A 236 16.98 13.18 20.95
C VAL A 236 17.34 12.12 19.90
N THR A 237 18.47 11.44 20.05
CA THR A 237 18.88 10.40 19.10
C THR A 237 17.89 9.24 19.11
N LEU A 238 17.41 8.78 20.26
CA LEU A 238 16.39 7.73 20.33
C LEU A 238 15.07 8.14 19.68
N THR A 239 14.65 9.40 19.85
CA THR A 239 13.44 9.93 19.21
C THR A 239 13.60 9.93 17.69
N ALA A 240 14.75 10.37 17.19
CA ALA A 240 15.06 10.34 15.75
C ALA A 240 15.04 8.90 15.20
N PHE A 241 15.69 7.94 15.87
CA PHE A 241 15.63 6.52 15.49
C PHE A 241 14.21 5.94 15.58
N GLY A 242 13.41 6.38 16.55
CA GLY A 242 12.00 5.98 16.68
C GLY A 242 11.14 6.47 15.51
N LEU A 243 11.30 7.74 15.10
CA LEU A 243 10.64 8.27 13.92
C LEU A 243 11.05 7.53 12.65
N LEU A 244 12.35 7.30 12.46
CA LEU A 244 12.84 6.54 11.31
C LEU A 244 12.30 5.11 11.33
N ALA A 245 12.17 4.47 12.50
CA ALA A 245 11.57 3.15 12.61
C ALA A 245 10.08 3.13 12.22
N VAL A 246 9.31 4.16 12.59
CA VAL A 246 7.91 4.32 12.15
C VAL A 246 7.84 4.52 10.64
N LEU A 247 8.72 5.36 10.07
CA LEU A 247 8.81 5.56 8.62
C LEU A 247 9.19 4.27 7.89
N THR A 248 10.18 3.53 8.38
CA THR A 248 10.55 2.21 7.86
C THR A 248 9.38 1.24 7.94
N GLY A 249 8.65 1.21 9.06
CA GLY A 249 7.46 0.38 9.24
C GLY A 249 6.35 0.72 8.26
N ARG A 250 6.05 2.01 8.06
CA ARG A 250 5.08 2.49 7.06
C ARG A 250 5.52 2.07 5.65
N ALA A 251 6.78 2.34 5.28
CA ALA A 251 7.31 2.01 3.96
C ALA A 251 7.24 0.49 3.71
N ALA A 252 7.65 -0.33 4.68
CA ALA A 252 7.57 -1.78 4.62
C ALA A 252 6.12 -2.30 4.51
N PHE A 253 5.18 -1.70 5.26
CA PHE A 253 3.76 -2.08 5.17
C PHE A 253 3.18 -1.75 3.79
N ARG A 254 3.44 -0.54 3.28
CA ARG A 254 3.03 -0.15 1.93
C ARG A 254 3.62 -1.10 0.88
N ALA A 255 4.90 -1.41 1.01
CA ALA A 255 5.63 -2.31 0.13
C ALA A 255 5.06 -3.74 0.11
N ALA A 256 4.70 -4.28 1.27
CA ALA A 256 4.25 -5.67 1.40
C ALA A 256 2.75 -5.85 1.14
N TYR A 257 1.92 -4.85 1.46
CA TYR A 257 0.46 -5.01 1.48
C TYR A 257 -0.30 -4.07 0.54
N ILE A 258 0.18 -2.84 0.31
CA ILE A 258 -0.53 -1.86 -0.54
C ILE A 258 -0.05 -1.97 -1.99
N ASN A 259 1.24 -1.79 -2.23
CA ASN A 259 1.86 -1.84 -3.56
C ASN A 259 2.47 -3.23 -3.82
N TYR A 260 1.78 -4.29 -3.35
CA TYR A 260 2.24 -5.67 -3.48
C TYR A 260 2.32 -6.12 -4.94
N ASN A 261 1.55 -5.51 -5.84
CA ASN A 261 1.52 -5.87 -7.26
C ASN A 261 2.57 -5.17 -8.12
N ASP A 262 3.27 -4.17 -7.55
CA ASP A 262 4.30 -3.40 -8.24
C ASP A 262 5.67 -3.96 -7.88
N ALA A 263 6.12 -4.98 -8.61
CA ALA A 263 7.43 -5.61 -8.44
C ALA A 263 8.56 -4.78 -9.07
N THR A 264 8.64 -3.49 -8.70
CA THR A 264 9.56 -2.50 -9.27
C THR A 264 10.92 -2.43 -8.57
N GLU A 265 11.15 -3.24 -7.53
CA GLU A 265 12.32 -3.09 -6.63
C GLU A 265 13.23 -4.30 -6.52
N TYR A 266 14.48 -4.01 -6.13
CA TYR A 266 15.59 -4.93 -5.93
C TYR A 266 15.30 -6.16 -5.08
N LEU A 267 14.40 -6.12 -4.11
CA LEU A 267 14.41 -7.12 -3.03
C LEU A 267 13.69 -8.44 -3.32
N VAL A 268 12.91 -8.55 -4.41
CA VAL A 268 12.07 -9.74 -4.61
C VAL A 268 12.35 -10.44 -5.93
N TYR A 269 13.40 -11.26 -5.92
CA TYR A 269 13.83 -12.08 -7.07
C TYR A 269 12.74 -13.03 -7.60
N ALA A 270 11.80 -13.48 -6.74
CA ALA A 270 10.77 -14.46 -7.10
C ALA A 270 9.37 -13.85 -7.30
N HIS A 271 9.25 -12.52 -7.34
CA HIS A 271 7.96 -11.85 -7.39
C HIS A 271 7.78 -11.14 -8.73
N GLY A 272 6.71 -11.51 -9.44
CA GLY A 272 6.37 -10.86 -10.70
C GLY A 272 5.39 -9.71 -10.48
N ALA A 273 5.35 -8.78 -11.43
CA ALA A 273 4.29 -7.77 -11.48
C ALA A 273 2.91 -8.40 -11.80
N SER A 274 1.87 -7.57 -11.87
CA SER A 274 0.48 -7.98 -12.10
C SER A 274 0.31 -9.04 -13.18
N GLY A 275 0.92 -8.87 -14.36
CA GLY A 275 0.79 -9.81 -15.48
C GLY A 275 1.20 -11.25 -15.14
N VAL A 276 2.24 -11.47 -14.34
CA VAL A 276 2.64 -12.83 -13.92
C VAL A 276 1.58 -13.44 -13.00
N LYS A 277 1.04 -12.64 -12.07
CA LYS A 277 0.03 -13.09 -11.11
C LYS A 277 -1.31 -13.36 -11.79
N GLU A 278 -1.71 -12.52 -12.73
CA GLU A 278 -2.92 -12.72 -13.54
C GLU A 278 -2.85 -14.00 -14.36
N VAL A 279 -1.70 -14.27 -15.01
CA VAL A 279 -1.49 -15.55 -15.71
C VAL A 279 -1.56 -16.72 -14.73
N MET A 280 -0.91 -16.62 -13.57
CA MET A 280 -0.90 -17.71 -12.59
C MET A 280 -2.26 -17.96 -11.94
N ALA A 281 -3.03 -16.91 -11.66
CA ALA A 281 -4.41 -17.02 -11.18
C ALA A 281 -5.26 -17.79 -12.21
N GLN A 282 -5.11 -17.45 -13.50
CA GLN A 282 -5.81 -18.16 -14.56
C GLN A 282 -5.39 -19.62 -14.70
N VAL A 283 -4.09 -19.88 -14.66
CA VAL A 283 -3.55 -21.24 -14.73
C VAL A 283 -4.06 -22.08 -13.55
N GLU A 284 -4.08 -21.53 -12.34
CA GLU A 284 -4.53 -22.22 -11.14
C GLU A 284 -6.03 -22.53 -11.19
N GLU A 285 -6.84 -21.54 -11.57
CA GLU A 285 -8.28 -21.72 -11.70
C GLU A 285 -8.63 -22.77 -12.75
N ILE A 286 -7.99 -22.72 -13.92
CA ILE A 286 -8.16 -23.72 -14.98
C ILE A 286 -7.79 -25.11 -14.46
N SER A 287 -6.67 -25.23 -13.74
CA SER A 287 -6.23 -26.50 -13.20
C SER A 287 -7.25 -27.06 -12.21
N ARG A 288 -7.66 -26.26 -11.21
CA ARG A 288 -8.61 -26.67 -10.18
C ARG A 288 -9.98 -27.03 -10.75
N ARG A 289 -10.48 -26.27 -11.72
CA ARG A 289 -11.80 -26.54 -12.32
C ARG A 289 -11.79 -27.76 -13.26
N THR A 290 -10.64 -28.12 -13.84
CA THR A 290 -10.54 -29.25 -14.78
C THR A 290 -10.14 -30.56 -14.13
N THR A 291 -9.22 -30.53 -13.16
CA THR A 291 -8.71 -31.75 -12.51
C THR A 291 -9.06 -31.84 -11.02
N GLY A 292 -9.65 -30.80 -10.42
CA GLY A 292 -9.94 -30.74 -8.98
C GLY A 292 -8.72 -30.39 -8.12
N ASP A 293 -7.53 -30.27 -8.73
CA ASP A 293 -6.24 -30.04 -8.09
C ASP A 293 -5.30 -29.24 -9.02
N LEU A 294 -3.97 -29.32 -8.81
CA LEU A 294 -2.98 -28.67 -9.66
C LEU A 294 -2.43 -29.62 -10.76
N GLY A 295 -3.27 -30.54 -11.26
CA GLY A 295 -2.89 -31.62 -12.17
C GLY A 295 -3.11 -31.37 -13.67
N ALA A 296 -3.64 -30.21 -14.08
CA ALA A 296 -3.81 -29.92 -15.50
C ALA A 296 -2.47 -29.88 -16.24
N ALA A 297 -2.50 -30.26 -17.52
CA ALA A 297 -1.31 -30.24 -18.38
C ALA A 297 -0.92 -28.80 -18.74
N ILE A 298 0.08 -28.24 -18.08
CA ILE A 298 0.55 -26.87 -18.31
C ILE A 298 1.90 -26.92 -19.04
N ALA A 299 1.98 -26.23 -20.18
CA ALA A 299 3.24 -26.02 -20.88
C ALA A 299 3.78 -24.61 -20.67
N TYR A 300 5.10 -24.49 -20.54
CA TYR A 300 5.76 -23.19 -20.46
C TYR A 300 7.06 -23.20 -21.27
N ASP A 301 7.36 -22.06 -21.88
CA ASP A 301 8.58 -21.89 -22.68
C ASP A 301 9.81 -21.80 -21.77
N ALA A 302 10.77 -22.69 -21.97
CA ALA A 302 12.01 -22.81 -21.18
C ALA A 302 13.26 -22.42 -21.98
N SER A 303 13.11 -21.89 -23.19
CA SER A 303 14.23 -21.66 -24.12
C SER A 303 15.25 -20.60 -23.70
N ALA A 304 15.12 -20.01 -22.51
CA ALA A 304 16.20 -19.26 -21.89
C ALA A 304 16.10 -19.36 -20.36
N PRO A 305 16.99 -20.15 -19.71
CA PRO A 305 16.94 -20.38 -18.26
C PRO A 305 16.94 -19.10 -17.42
N ASP A 306 17.61 -18.05 -17.92
CA ASP A 306 17.87 -16.81 -17.16
C ASP A 306 17.26 -15.54 -17.78
N THR A 307 16.71 -15.63 -19.01
CA THR A 307 16.16 -14.46 -19.72
C THR A 307 14.81 -14.72 -20.38
N GLY A 308 14.33 -15.96 -20.41
CA GLY A 308 13.02 -16.31 -20.97
C GLY A 308 11.94 -16.37 -19.89
N ILE A 309 10.73 -16.65 -20.31
CA ILE A 309 9.57 -16.83 -19.43
C ILE A 309 9.71 -17.91 -18.36
N SER A 310 10.73 -18.79 -18.41
CA SER A 310 10.99 -19.76 -17.34
C SER A 310 11.12 -19.11 -15.96
N TRP A 311 11.66 -17.90 -15.87
CA TRP A 311 11.63 -17.13 -14.63
C TRP A 311 10.57 -16.01 -14.73
N PRO A 312 9.71 -15.77 -13.72
CA PRO A 312 9.62 -16.46 -12.44
C PRO A 312 8.71 -17.70 -12.46
N PHE A 313 8.16 -18.11 -13.62
CA PHE A 313 7.13 -19.14 -13.71
C PHE A 313 7.55 -20.51 -13.16
N VAL A 314 8.83 -20.90 -13.24
CA VAL A 314 9.34 -22.13 -12.61
C VAL A 314 9.07 -22.15 -11.10
N TRP A 315 9.09 -20.99 -10.43
CA TRP A 315 8.77 -20.90 -9.01
C TRP A 315 7.27 -21.05 -8.72
N TYR A 316 6.43 -20.43 -9.53
CA TYR A 316 4.97 -20.45 -9.38
C TYR A 316 4.35 -21.79 -9.81
N LEU A 317 4.96 -22.45 -10.78
CA LEU A 317 4.49 -23.71 -11.33
C LEU A 317 5.00 -24.92 -10.53
N ARG A 318 5.88 -24.77 -9.55
CA ARG A 318 6.55 -25.88 -8.84
C ARG A 318 5.60 -26.93 -8.23
N ASP A 319 4.38 -26.52 -7.87
CA ASP A 319 3.40 -27.36 -7.19
C ASP A 319 2.46 -28.09 -8.18
N TYR A 320 2.60 -27.85 -9.49
CA TYR A 320 1.82 -28.49 -10.55
C TYR A 320 2.42 -29.84 -10.93
N THR A 321 1.57 -30.86 -11.08
CA THR A 321 2.05 -32.25 -11.25
C THR A 321 2.24 -32.67 -12.71
N ASN A 322 1.71 -31.90 -13.67
CA ASN A 322 1.75 -32.21 -15.11
C ASN A 322 2.33 -31.04 -15.91
N LEU A 323 3.60 -30.71 -15.64
CA LEU A 323 4.32 -29.62 -16.29
C LEU A 323 5.11 -30.10 -17.52
N ARG A 324 5.09 -29.29 -18.57
CA ARG A 324 5.84 -29.53 -19.81
C ARG A 324 6.65 -28.30 -20.21
N SER A 325 7.96 -28.34 -20.01
CA SER A 325 8.86 -27.32 -20.55
C SER A 325 9.12 -27.55 -22.04
N PHE A 326 9.23 -26.49 -22.84
CA PHE A 326 9.66 -26.60 -24.24
C PHE A 326 10.60 -25.48 -24.64
N ASP A 327 11.54 -25.75 -25.55
CA ASP A 327 12.42 -24.71 -26.10
C ASP A 327 11.92 -24.18 -27.46
N THR A 328 11.36 -25.06 -28.28
CA THR A 328 10.80 -24.73 -29.59
C THR A 328 9.38 -25.28 -29.66
N PRO A 329 8.39 -24.48 -30.07
CA PRO A 329 7.02 -24.96 -30.22
C PRO A 329 6.93 -26.17 -31.16
N THR A 330 6.28 -27.24 -30.71
CA THR A 330 6.00 -28.44 -31.52
C THR A 330 4.56 -28.89 -31.32
N ARG A 331 4.02 -29.72 -32.23
CA ARG A 331 2.61 -30.15 -32.19
C ARG A 331 2.19 -30.86 -30.90
N SER A 332 3.13 -31.42 -30.13
CA SER A 332 2.84 -32.03 -28.83
C SER A 332 2.34 -31.04 -27.78
N LEU A 333 2.51 -29.72 -28.00
CA LEU A 333 1.94 -28.68 -27.14
C LEU A 333 0.40 -28.65 -27.18
N ARG A 334 -0.24 -29.23 -28.20
CA ARG A 334 -1.72 -29.31 -28.30
C ARG A 334 -2.37 -30.17 -27.21
N ASP A 335 -1.58 -31.03 -26.58
CA ASP A 335 -2.04 -31.85 -25.46
C ASP A 335 -2.15 -31.02 -24.16
N SER A 336 -1.48 -29.87 -24.09
CA SER A 336 -1.52 -28.98 -22.93
C SER A 336 -2.78 -28.14 -22.94
N VAL A 337 -3.37 -28.00 -21.75
CA VAL A 337 -4.55 -27.15 -21.51
C VAL A 337 -4.16 -25.68 -21.59
N VAL A 338 -2.99 -25.35 -21.03
CA VAL A 338 -2.43 -24.01 -21.03
C VAL A 338 -1.01 -24.03 -21.60
N ILE A 339 -0.65 -23.01 -22.38
CA ILE A 339 0.70 -22.81 -22.90
C ILE A 339 1.13 -21.37 -22.65
N ILE A 340 2.22 -21.18 -21.91
CA ILE A 340 2.80 -19.87 -21.63
C ILE A 340 4.05 -19.69 -22.51
N VAL A 341 4.07 -18.63 -23.33
CA VAL A 341 5.04 -18.46 -24.42
C VAL A 341 5.79 -17.14 -24.29
N ASP A 342 7.10 -17.20 -24.50
CA ASP A 342 8.00 -16.05 -24.51
C ASP A 342 7.96 -15.28 -25.84
N GLN A 343 8.21 -13.97 -25.82
CA GLN A 343 8.19 -13.10 -27.00
C GLN A 343 8.96 -13.66 -28.20
N LYS A 344 10.11 -14.31 -28.00
CA LYS A 344 10.94 -14.84 -29.09
C LYS A 344 10.32 -15.99 -29.89
N ASN A 345 9.28 -16.65 -29.36
CA ASN A 345 8.61 -17.78 -30.00
C ASN A 345 7.20 -17.41 -30.50
N PHE A 346 6.82 -16.12 -30.47
CA PHE A 346 5.52 -15.63 -30.93
C PHE A 346 5.19 -16.02 -32.39
N ASP A 347 6.18 -15.98 -33.27
CA ASP A 347 5.98 -16.32 -34.70
C ASP A 347 5.92 -17.84 -34.93
N LYS A 348 6.46 -18.64 -34.00
CA LYS A 348 6.57 -20.10 -34.14
C LYS A 348 5.39 -20.85 -33.51
N ILE A 349 4.73 -20.25 -32.51
CA ILE A 349 3.64 -20.91 -31.80
C ILE A 349 2.34 -20.95 -32.62
N LEU A 350 2.04 -19.92 -33.42
CA LEU A 350 0.77 -19.83 -34.15
C LEU A 350 0.54 -21.01 -35.11
N PRO A 351 1.52 -21.44 -35.95
CA PRO A 351 1.36 -22.63 -36.79
C PRO A 351 1.21 -23.94 -35.98
N VAL A 352 1.68 -23.96 -34.74
CA VAL A 352 1.62 -25.12 -33.85
C VAL A 352 0.25 -25.26 -33.22
N VAL A 353 -0.31 -24.19 -32.62
CA VAL A 353 -1.59 -24.24 -31.91
C VAL A 353 -2.81 -24.05 -32.82
N GLY A 354 -2.64 -23.33 -33.96
CA GLY A 354 -3.75 -22.98 -34.85
C GLY A 354 -4.86 -22.23 -34.13
N ASP A 355 -6.11 -22.44 -34.57
CA ASP A 355 -7.29 -21.78 -34.00
C ASP A 355 -7.86 -22.48 -32.75
N GLY A 356 -7.20 -23.52 -32.25
CA GLY A 356 -7.68 -24.34 -31.13
C GLY A 356 -7.52 -23.70 -29.74
N TYR A 357 -6.91 -22.52 -29.66
CA TYR A 357 -6.58 -21.83 -28.40
C TYR A 357 -7.05 -20.37 -28.43
N TYR A 358 -7.50 -19.86 -27.28
CA TYR A 358 -7.59 -18.42 -27.01
C TYR A 358 -6.20 -17.89 -26.68
N ARG A 359 -5.94 -16.62 -27.02
CA ARG A 359 -4.65 -15.95 -26.81
C ARG A 359 -4.86 -14.66 -26.03
N SER A 360 -4.10 -14.49 -24.96
CA SER A 360 -4.01 -13.25 -24.19
C SER A 360 -2.55 -12.78 -24.11
N ASP A 361 -2.33 -11.48 -24.26
CA ASP A 361 -1.00 -10.85 -24.22
C ASP A 361 -0.80 -10.16 -22.86
N TYR A 362 0.36 -10.37 -22.23
CA TYR A 362 0.71 -9.77 -20.94
C TYR A 362 2.14 -9.22 -20.95
N ILE A 363 2.43 -8.31 -20.01
CA ILE A 363 3.80 -7.85 -19.72
C ILE A 363 4.38 -8.70 -18.60
N ARG A 364 5.55 -9.28 -18.84
CA ARG A 364 6.37 -10.00 -17.87
C ARG A 364 7.44 -9.05 -17.33
N MET A 365 7.10 -8.38 -16.24
CA MET A 365 8.08 -7.69 -15.40
C MET A 365 8.48 -8.62 -14.26
N TRP A 366 9.77 -8.94 -14.22
CA TRP A 366 10.35 -9.95 -13.34
C TRP A 366 11.65 -9.50 -12.67
N TRP A 367 12.20 -8.35 -13.12
CA TRP A 367 13.46 -7.83 -12.62
C TRP A 367 13.31 -6.35 -12.24
N PRO A 368 13.99 -5.92 -11.16
CA PRO A 368 14.08 -4.51 -10.79
C PRO A 368 14.64 -3.64 -11.92
N ASN A 369 14.24 -2.38 -11.96
CA ASN A 369 14.82 -1.43 -12.90
C ASN A 369 16.34 -1.32 -12.69
N GLN A 370 17.09 -1.21 -13.78
CA GLN A 370 18.54 -1.19 -13.74
C GLN A 370 19.16 0.19 -13.97
N ASP A 371 18.42 1.28 -13.76
CA ASP A 371 18.88 2.63 -14.06
C ASP A 371 20.09 3.04 -13.21
N TYR A 372 20.28 2.47 -12.02
CA TYR A 372 21.52 2.60 -11.24
C TYR A 372 22.79 2.11 -11.96
N TYR A 373 22.67 1.38 -13.07
CA TYR A 373 23.81 1.06 -13.91
C TYR A 373 24.36 2.33 -14.59
N GLY A 374 25.69 2.42 -14.65
CA GLY A 374 26.33 3.58 -15.29
C GLY A 374 26.11 4.91 -14.57
N LEU A 375 25.88 4.91 -13.24
CA LEU A 375 25.92 6.13 -12.41
C LEU A 375 27.21 6.94 -12.59
N THR A 376 28.27 6.28 -13.05
CA THR A 376 29.53 6.90 -13.44
C THR A 376 29.97 6.42 -14.81
N SER A 377 30.45 7.32 -15.66
CA SER A 377 30.97 7.00 -16.98
C SER A 377 32.48 7.29 -17.07
N LYS A 378 33.16 6.72 -18.07
CA LYS A 378 34.59 7.03 -18.29
C LYS A 378 34.71 8.45 -18.85
N ARG A 379 35.67 9.20 -18.30
CA ARG A 379 35.97 10.57 -18.71
C ARG A 379 37.44 10.68 -19.05
N ASP A 380 37.78 11.47 -20.08
CA ASP A 380 39.18 11.78 -20.37
C ASP A 380 39.79 12.58 -19.20
N PRO A 381 40.85 12.07 -18.53
CA PRO A 381 41.48 12.76 -17.40
C PRO A 381 42.03 14.15 -17.74
N ASN A 382 42.25 14.45 -19.02
CA ASN A 382 42.81 15.70 -19.49
C ASN A 382 41.74 16.79 -19.68
N LEU A 383 40.45 16.44 -19.69
CA LEU A 383 39.37 17.41 -19.79
C LEU A 383 39.17 18.15 -18.45
N ILE A 384 39.24 19.48 -18.50
CA ILE A 384 38.93 20.33 -17.35
C ILE A 384 37.43 20.20 -17.04
N PHE A 385 37.07 20.14 -15.75
CA PHE A 385 35.67 20.13 -15.34
C PHE A 385 35.06 21.48 -15.67
N ASP A 386 33.89 21.46 -16.29
CA ASP A 386 33.10 22.67 -16.53
C ASP A 386 32.79 23.39 -15.21
N ASP A 387 32.57 24.70 -15.26
CA ASP A 387 32.19 25.49 -14.10
C ASP A 387 30.81 25.03 -13.58
N ASP A 388 29.93 24.61 -14.49
CA ASP A 388 28.59 24.07 -14.21
C ASP A 388 28.59 22.58 -13.81
N TYR A 389 29.76 21.99 -13.55
CA TYR A 389 29.83 20.58 -13.17
C TYR A 389 29.20 20.33 -11.79
N PRO A 390 28.22 19.40 -11.67
CA PRO A 390 27.32 19.31 -10.52
C PRO A 390 27.99 18.89 -9.21
N CYS A 391 29.19 18.31 -9.23
CA CYS A 391 29.92 17.97 -8.01
C CYS A 391 30.54 19.22 -7.35
N THR A 392 29.75 19.91 -6.53
CA THR A 392 30.14 21.13 -5.80
C THR A 392 30.27 20.89 -4.29
N GLY A 393 30.80 21.86 -3.54
CA GLY A 393 30.94 21.78 -2.08
C GLY A 393 31.74 20.55 -1.62
N VAL A 394 31.17 19.76 -0.70
CA VAL A 394 31.78 18.52 -0.18
C VAL A 394 31.98 17.45 -1.27
N LEU A 395 31.12 17.44 -2.30
CA LEU A 395 31.22 16.50 -3.42
C LEU A 395 32.35 16.85 -4.41
N SER A 396 32.94 18.05 -4.31
CA SER A 396 34.08 18.45 -5.15
C SER A 396 35.29 17.52 -5.00
N VAL A 397 35.41 16.78 -3.90
CA VAL A 397 36.44 15.75 -3.70
C VAL A 397 36.41 14.69 -4.81
N LEU A 398 35.25 14.43 -5.41
CA LEU A 398 35.12 13.50 -6.52
C LEU A 398 35.83 13.99 -7.79
N LYS A 399 36.03 15.31 -7.95
CA LYS A 399 36.82 15.91 -9.05
C LYS A 399 38.30 15.51 -9.00
N LEU A 400 38.80 14.99 -7.87
CA LEU A 400 40.17 14.44 -7.78
C LEU A 400 40.34 13.19 -8.66
N PHE A 401 39.27 12.46 -8.92
CA PHE A 401 39.26 11.25 -9.73
C PHE A 401 38.95 11.56 -11.20
N ARG A 402 39.86 12.27 -11.88
CA ARG A 402 39.64 12.84 -13.22
C ARG A 402 39.25 11.84 -14.33
N GLY A 403 39.58 10.56 -14.19
CA GLY A 403 39.27 9.51 -15.18
C GLY A 403 37.83 9.00 -15.17
N THR A 404 36.96 9.58 -14.34
CA THR A 404 35.58 9.14 -14.16
C THR A 404 34.66 10.35 -14.05
N ASP A 405 33.54 10.30 -14.74
CA ASP A 405 32.46 11.28 -14.60
C ASP A 405 31.51 10.85 -13.49
N TYR A 406 31.36 11.68 -12.47
CA TYR A 406 30.42 11.54 -11.35
C TYR A 406 29.21 12.47 -11.47
N SER A 407 29.00 13.09 -12.63
CA SER A 407 27.96 14.12 -12.84
C SER A 407 26.58 13.64 -12.39
N ARG A 408 26.18 12.44 -12.82
CA ARG A 408 24.92 11.80 -12.47
C ARG A 408 24.78 11.49 -10.98
N LEU A 409 25.84 10.95 -10.37
CA LEU A 409 25.88 10.71 -8.92
C LEU A 409 25.74 12.01 -8.14
N CYS A 410 26.41 13.08 -8.56
CA CYS A 410 26.33 14.37 -7.88
C CYS A 410 24.95 15.02 -8.04
N ARG A 411 24.34 14.93 -9.23
CA ARG A 411 22.96 15.39 -9.46
C ARG A 411 21.96 14.72 -8.53
N ALA A 412 22.15 13.44 -8.20
CA ALA A 412 21.31 12.76 -7.21
C ALA A 412 21.27 13.45 -5.82
N PHE A 413 22.27 14.26 -5.48
CA PHE A 413 22.34 15.02 -4.23
C PHE A 413 22.16 16.53 -4.41
N THR A 414 22.47 17.09 -5.58
CA THR A 414 22.42 18.55 -5.81
C THR A 414 21.14 19.01 -6.48
N ASP A 415 20.51 18.16 -7.28
CA ASP A 415 19.28 18.49 -8.00
C ASP A 415 18.05 18.25 -7.08
N PRO A 416 17.22 19.29 -6.82
CA PRO A 416 16.02 19.15 -6.00
C PRO A 416 14.99 18.14 -6.55
N GLU A 417 14.75 18.12 -7.86
CA GLU A 417 13.76 17.24 -8.48
C GLU A 417 14.23 15.78 -8.41
N MET A 418 15.51 15.57 -8.70
CA MET A 418 16.14 14.24 -8.57
C MET A 418 16.06 13.72 -7.12
N ARG A 419 16.35 14.57 -6.13
CA ARG A 419 16.24 14.20 -4.70
C ARG A 419 14.81 13.87 -4.31
N ALA A 420 13.84 14.69 -4.73
CA ALA A 420 12.43 14.44 -4.46
C ALA A 420 12.00 13.10 -5.06
N GLY A 421 12.36 12.82 -6.31
CA GLY A 421 12.10 11.54 -6.97
C GLY A 421 12.73 10.35 -6.24
N ILE A 422 13.98 10.46 -5.78
CA ILE A 422 14.64 9.39 -5.01
C ILE A 422 13.93 9.14 -3.66
N ILE A 423 13.49 10.20 -2.97
CA ILE A 423 12.74 10.08 -1.71
C ILE A 423 11.37 9.43 -1.96
N ASP A 424 10.71 9.77 -3.07
CA ASP A 424 9.40 9.24 -3.41
C ASP A 424 9.45 7.76 -3.81
N ILE A 425 10.48 7.37 -4.57
CA ILE A 425 10.81 5.96 -4.80
C ILE A 425 10.96 5.24 -3.45
N TRP A 426 11.74 5.82 -2.54
CA TRP A 426 12.05 5.20 -1.26
C TRP A 426 10.86 5.06 -0.29
N LEU A 427 9.97 6.05 -0.24
CA LEU A 427 8.84 6.07 0.70
C LEU A 427 7.55 5.50 0.13
N ASN A 428 7.36 5.61 -1.18
CA ASN A 428 6.08 5.36 -1.85
C ASN A 428 6.18 4.44 -3.07
N ARG A 429 7.38 4.05 -3.52
CA ARG A 429 7.62 3.28 -4.76
C ARG A 429 7.19 3.98 -6.04
N ASP A 430 7.09 5.30 -6.00
CA ASP A 430 6.67 6.08 -7.15
C ASP A 430 7.90 6.58 -7.91
N TYR A 431 8.06 6.10 -9.14
CA TYR A 431 9.15 6.48 -10.03
C TYR A 431 8.79 7.70 -10.88
N SER A 432 7.57 8.24 -10.80
CA SER A 432 7.06 9.27 -11.70
C SER A 432 7.91 10.55 -11.67
N GLN A 433 8.20 11.06 -10.46
CA GLN A 433 9.05 12.25 -10.29
C GLN A 433 10.49 12.00 -10.74
N TYR A 434 11.04 10.83 -10.43
CA TYR A 434 12.38 10.44 -10.86
C TYR A 434 12.49 10.29 -12.38
N ALA A 435 11.43 9.78 -13.03
CA ALA A 435 11.33 9.64 -14.48
C ALA A 435 11.34 11.01 -15.17
N LEU A 436 10.60 11.99 -14.63
CA LEU A 436 10.63 13.36 -15.11
C LEU A 436 12.03 13.97 -14.97
N ALA A 437 12.65 13.85 -13.79
CA ALA A 437 13.97 14.42 -13.52
C ALA A 437 15.10 13.78 -14.35
N THR A 438 14.96 12.51 -14.74
CA THR A 438 15.94 11.80 -15.60
C THR A 438 15.61 11.89 -17.09
N GLY A 439 14.43 12.40 -17.46
CA GLY A 439 13.92 12.36 -18.83
C GLY A 439 13.64 10.94 -19.34
N SER A 440 13.41 9.98 -18.45
CA SER A 440 13.20 8.57 -18.79
C SER A 440 11.71 8.28 -19.02
N SER A 441 11.36 7.72 -20.18
CA SER A 441 10.02 7.22 -20.48
C SER A 441 9.81 5.74 -20.09
N GLY A 442 10.87 5.08 -19.61
CA GLY A 442 10.93 3.64 -19.34
C GLY A 442 10.69 3.24 -17.88
N LEU A 443 10.17 4.14 -17.05
CA LEU A 443 9.93 3.91 -15.62
C LEU A 443 8.44 3.79 -15.26
N THR A 444 7.65 3.31 -16.21
CA THR A 444 6.22 3.02 -16.04
C THR A 444 5.97 1.51 -16.12
N LEU A 445 4.83 1.04 -15.63
CA LEU A 445 4.43 -0.39 -15.74
C LEU A 445 4.47 -0.91 -17.19
N VAL A 446 4.20 -0.04 -18.17
CA VAL A 446 4.11 -0.40 -19.59
C VAL A 446 5.49 -0.47 -20.26
N ASN A 447 6.43 0.38 -19.83
CA ASN A 447 7.72 0.56 -20.51
C ASN A 447 8.93 0.19 -19.63
N TRP A 448 8.71 -0.55 -18.54
CA TRP A 448 9.74 -0.93 -17.58
C TRP A 448 10.89 -1.69 -18.25
N ASP A 449 12.13 -1.28 -17.99
CA ASP A 449 13.32 -1.98 -18.49
C ASP A 449 14.15 -2.55 -17.32
N PRO A 450 14.36 -3.89 -17.24
CA PRO A 450 13.98 -4.91 -18.22
C PRO A 450 12.58 -5.50 -17.98
N SER A 451 11.78 -5.57 -19.05
CA SER A 451 10.53 -6.33 -19.14
C SER A 451 10.40 -6.98 -20.52
N ASP A 452 9.66 -8.08 -20.59
CA ASP A 452 9.39 -8.78 -21.85
C ASP A 452 7.87 -8.97 -22.04
N ARG A 453 7.43 -9.17 -23.28
CA ARG A 453 6.05 -9.59 -23.53
C ARG A 453 5.92 -11.10 -23.39
N MET A 454 4.77 -11.54 -22.92
CA MET A 454 4.40 -12.95 -22.85
C MET A 454 3.01 -13.20 -23.39
N ARG A 455 2.78 -14.42 -23.86
CA ARG A 455 1.49 -14.88 -24.36
C ARG A 455 0.99 -16.07 -23.55
N LEU A 456 -0.26 -15.98 -23.12
CA LEU A 456 -1.01 -17.09 -22.55
C LEU A 456 -1.91 -17.67 -23.63
N TYR A 457 -1.81 -18.98 -23.85
CA TYR A 457 -2.73 -19.73 -24.69
C TYR A 457 -3.55 -20.69 -23.86
N ILE A 458 -4.87 -20.67 -24.03
CA ILE A 458 -5.81 -21.53 -23.30
C ILE A 458 -6.62 -22.32 -24.32
N ARG A 459 -6.70 -23.65 -24.17
CA ARG A 459 -7.39 -24.51 -25.13
C ARG A 459 -8.90 -24.26 -25.12
N LYS A 460 -9.50 -24.04 -26.30
CA LYS A 460 -10.89 -23.56 -26.42
C LYS A 460 -11.94 -24.53 -25.89
N ASP A 461 -11.71 -25.85 -26.07
CA ASP A 461 -12.59 -26.91 -25.58
C ASP A 461 -12.67 -26.96 -24.04
N ILE A 462 -11.57 -26.65 -23.36
CA ILE A 462 -11.48 -26.57 -21.91
C ILE A 462 -12.04 -25.25 -21.41
N ALA A 463 -11.68 -24.15 -22.05
CA ALA A 463 -12.23 -22.83 -21.79
C ALA A 463 -13.78 -22.85 -21.84
N ALA A 464 -14.37 -23.52 -22.84
CA ALA A 464 -15.83 -23.66 -22.95
C ALA A 464 -16.49 -24.51 -21.85
N GLN A 465 -15.75 -25.42 -21.19
CA GLN A 465 -16.26 -26.21 -20.06
C GLN A 465 -16.21 -25.43 -18.75
N ILE A 466 -15.32 -24.45 -18.68
CA ILE A 466 -15.17 -23.56 -17.56
C ILE A 466 -15.97 -22.31 -17.90
N TRP A 467 -17.27 -22.31 -17.57
CA TRP A 467 -18.10 -21.11 -17.71
C TRP A 467 -17.33 -19.90 -17.10
N ASP A 468 -17.08 -18.91 -17.95
CA ASP A 468 -16.27 -17.68 -17.79
C ASP A 468 -14.83 -17.65 -18.36
N TYR A 469 -14.26 -18.75 -18.87
CA TYR A 469 -12.96 -18.68 -19.57
C TYR A 469 -13.16 -18.51 -21.08
N GLY A 470 -12.78 -17.35 -21.61
CA GLY A 470 -12.98 -16.98 -23.01
C GLY A 470 -13.28 -15.49 -23.21
N VAL A 471 -13.60 -14.77 -22.14
CA VAL A 471 -13.45 -13.32 -22.09
C VAL A 471 -11.95 -13.07 -21.89
N ALA A 472 -11.19 -12.90 -22.98
CA ALA A 472 -10.18 -11.85 -22.93
C ALA A 472 -10.90 -10.58 -22.42
N PRO A 473 -10.26 -9.58 -21.81
CA PRO A 473 -10.83 -8.26 -22.02
C PRO A 473 -10.92 -8.17 -23.54
N GLU A 474 -12.13 -8.14 -24.10
CA GLU A 474 -12.29 -7.52 -25.39
C GLU A 474 -11.46 -6.23 -25.28
N PRO A 475 -10.70 -5.79 -26.31
CA PRO A 475 -10.49 -4.35 -26.36
C PRO A 475 -11.91 -3.83 -26.26
N GLN A 476 -12.32 -3.33 -25.08
CA GLN A 476 -13.74 -3.16 -24.76
C GLN A 476 -14.31 -2.57 -26.03
N GLU A 477 -15.18 -3.29 -26.74
CA GLU A 477 -15.86 -2.68 -27.87
C GLU A 477 -16.60 -1.57 -27.18
N ALA A 478 -16.02 -0.35 -27.22
CA ALA A 478 -16.00 0.55 -26.07
C ALA A 478 -17.39 0.59 -25.50
N VAL A 479 -17.68 -0.15 -24.40
CA VAL A 479 -19.02 -0.72 -24.10
C VAL A 479 -20.01 0.25 -24.66
N VAL A 480 -20.50 -0.01 -25.89
CA VAL A 480 -21.30 1.01 -26.57
C VAL A 480 -22.52 0.98 -25.71
N ASP A 481 -22.63 2.01 -24.87
CA ASP A 481 -23.61 2.02 -23.83
C ASP A 481 -24.92 1.73 -24.58
N PRO A 482 -25.68 0.67 -24.25
CA PRO A 482 -26.94 0.41 -24.93
C PRO A 482 -27.93 1.58 -24.77
N TYR A 483 -27.54 2.56 -23.94
CA TYR A 483 -28.10 3.87 -23.76
C TYR A 483 -27.23 5.02 -24.30
N GLU A 484 -26.08 4.86 -24.95
CA GLU A 484 -25.27 5.96 -25.54
C GLU A 484 -26.11 6.75 -26.54
N GLU A 485 -26.77 6.05 -27.46
CA GLU A 485 -27.74 6.65 -28.40
C GLU A 485 -29.06 7.08 -27.72
N LYS A 486 -29.29 6.66 -26.47
CA LYS A 486 -30.45 7.06 -25.64
C LYS A 486 -30.09 8.11 -24.59
N THR A 487 -28.82 8.54 -24.54
CA THR A 487 -28.32 9.48 -23.56
C THR A 487 -28.67 10.87 -24.06
N ILE A 488 -29.51 11.55 -23.30
CA ILE A 488 -29.79 12.96 -23.51
C ILE A 488 -28.90 13.79 -22.58
N THR A 489 -27.98 14.56 -23.16
CA THR A 489 -27.21 15.53 -22.38
C THR A 489 -28.09 16.75 -22.12
N LEU A 490 -28.65 16.83 -20.92
CA LEU A 490 -29.36 18.01 -20.45
C LEU A 490 -28.36 18.98 -19.80
N LYS A 491 -28.44 20.25 -20.17
CA LYS A 491 -27.80 21.31 -19.39
C LYS A 491 -28.69 21.61 -18.20
N ALA A 492 -28.09 21.83 -17.03
CA ALA A 492 -28.84 22.31 -15.89
C ALA A 492 -29.46 23.66 -16.25
N ASP A 493 -30.80 23.76 -16.15
CA ASP A 493 -31.51 25.02 -16.29
C ASP A 493 -31.15 25.96 -15.14
N GLN A 494 -30.84 25.38 -13.98
CA GLN A 494 -30.43 26.08 -12.77
C GLN A 494 -29.41 25.25 -11.99
N ALA A 495 -28.42 25.92 -11.41
CA ALA A 495 -27.47 25.34 -10.48
C ALA A 495 -27.51 26.13 -9.18
N VAL A 496 -27.78 25.45 -8.06
CA VAL A 496 -27.91 26.06 -6.73
C VAL A 496 -26.79 25.56 -5.83
N GLY A 497 -26.11 26.52 -5.20
CA GLY A 497 -25.12 26.31 -4.16
C GLY A 497 -23.68 26.07 -4.60
N THR A 498 -22.79 26.10 -3.62
CA THR A 498 -21.33 25.94 -3.77
C THR A 498 -20.78 25.10 -2.62
N ASN A 499 -19.54 24.63 -2.71
CA ASN A 499 -18.93 23.92 -1.58
C ASN A 499 -18.68 24.87 -0.40
N GLY A 500 -19.06 24.44 0.81
CA GLY A 500 -18.79 25.19 2.04
C GLY A 500 -19.81 24.94 3.15
N ILE A 501 -19.81 25.83 4.14
CA ILE A 501 -20.59 25.70 5.39
C ILE A 501 -21.58 26.86 5.59
N ALA A 502 -21.52 27.90 4.77
CA ALA A 502 -22.46 29.02 4.86
C ALA A 502 -23.85 28.64 4.34
N GLU A 503 -24.82 29.55 4.51
CA GLU A 503 -26.16 29.45 3.93
C GLU A 503 -26.06 29.27 2.40
N GLY A 504 -26.80 28.30 1.86
CA GLY A 504 -26.74 27.96 0.44
C GLY A 504 -25.44 27.29 -0.01
N GLN A 505 -24.53 26.94 0.90
CA GLN A 505 -23.36 26.11 0.62
C GLN A 505 -23.54 24.69 1.15
N PHE A 506 -22.87 23.72 0.53
CA PHE A 506 -23.03 22.31 0.86
C PHE A 506 -21.69 21.59 1.07
N ASP A 507 -21.69 20.61 1.97
CA ASP A 507 -20.66 19.57 2.07
C ASP A 507 -21.33 18.18 2.00
N ALA A 508 -21.08 17.49 0.90
CA ALA A 508 -21.71 16.22 0.54
C ALA A 508 -23.26 16.23 0.67
N PRO A 509 -23.98 17.05 -0.14
CA PRO A 509 -25.44 16.98 -0.18
C PRO A 509 -25.87 15.62 -0.76
N ARG A 510 -26.74 14.87 -0.07
CA ARG A 510 -27.10 13.49 -0.46
C ARG A 510 -28.56 13.28 -0.84
N GLY A 511 -29.47 14.05 -0.26
CA GLY A 511 -30.90 13.93 -0.50
C GLY A 511 -31.51 15.27 -0.85
N ILE A 512 -32.52 15.24 -1.72
CA ILE A 512 -33.35 16.40 -2.09
C ILE A 512 -34.81 15.97 -2.15
N ALA A 513 -35.71 16.80 -1.67
CA ALA A 513 -37.16 16.60 -1.81
C ALA A 513 -37.87 17.92 -2.06
N PHE A 514 -38.86 17.89 -2.95
CA PHE A 514 -39.67 19.04 -3.32
C PHE A 514 -40.98 19.03 -2.54
N ALA A 515 -41.36 20.20 -2.04
CA ALA A 515 -42.69 20.43 -1.48
C ALA A 515 -43.71 20.74 -2.60
N PRO A 516 -45.02 20.59 -2.32
CA PRO A 516 -46.06 20.86 -3.31
C PRO A 516 -46.10 22.30 -3.84
N ASP A 517 -45.51 23.26 -3.13
CA ASP A 517 -45.38 24.66 -3.55
C ASP A 517 -44.19 24.94 -4.46
N GLY A 518 -43.36 23.92 -4.75
CA GLY A 518 -42.16 24.01 -5.57
C GLY A 518 -40.88 24.37 -4.80
N SER A 519 -40.97 24.70 -3.52
CA SER A 519 -39.80 24.83 -2.65
C SER A 519 -39.15 23.46 -2.43
N PHE A 520 -37.87 23.41 -2.05
CA PHE A 520 -37.15 22.15 -1.88
C PHE A 520 -36.20 22.13 -0.69
N TYR A 521 -36.05 20.94 -0.12
CA TYR A 521 -35.19 20.67 1.03
C TYR A 521 -34.02 19.81 0.60
N VAL A 522 -32.83 20.13 1.12
CA VAL A 522 -31.58 19.41 0.84
C VAL A 522 -30.98 18.89 2.14
N ALA A 523 -30.70 17.60 2.19
CA ALA A 523 -29.92 16.97 3.26
C ALA A 523 -28.43 17.20 3.03
N ASP A 524 -27.86 18.15 3.76
CA ASP A 524 -26.47 18.58 3.68
C ASP A 524 -25.63 17.76 4.67
N SER A 525 -25.29 16.54 4.24
CA SER A 525 -24.96 15.45 5.16
C SER A 525 -23.73 15.71 6.03
N ARG A 526 -22.64 16.25 5.47
CA ARG A 526 -21.43 16.51 6.26
C ARG A 526 -21.46 17.82 7.03
N ASN A 527 -22.42 18.69 6.74
CA ASN A 527 -22.75 19.83 7.59
C ASN A 527 -23.82 19.49 8.64
N HIS A 528 -24.34 18.26 8.66
CA HIS A 528 -25.28 17.77 9.67
C HIS A 528 -26.56 18.61 9.78
N ARG A 529 -27.10 19.05 8.64
CA ARG A 529 -28.24 19.97 8.58
C ARG A 529 -29.15 19.71 7.38
N ILE A 530 -30.37 20.23 7.46
CA ILE A 530 -31.30 20.36 6.33
C ILE A 530 -31.34 21.84 5.93
N GLN A 531 -31.31 22.11 4.63
CA GLN A 531 -31.48 23.46 4.08
C GLN A 531 -32.74 23.51 3.21
N HIS A 532 -33.51 24.59 3.32
CA HIS A 532 -34.74 24.84 2.57
C HIS A 532 -34.56 26.02 1.61
N PHE A 533 -35.03 25.85 0.38
CA PHE A 533 -34.92 26.82 -0.70
C PHE A 533 -36.28 27.03 -1.37
N ASP A 534 -36.52 28.22 -1.91
CA ASP A 534 -37.69 28.45 -2.76
C ASP A 534 -37.54 27.79 -4.14
N ALA A 535 -38.58 27.88 -4.97
CA ALA A 535 -38.59 27.31 -6.32
C ALA A 535 -37.51 27.94 -7.23
N GLU A 536 -37.08 29.15 -6.91
CA GLU A 536 -36.01 29.89 -7.58
C GLU A 536 -34.62 29.61 -6.97
N GLY A 537 -34.49 28.66 -6.05
CA GLY A 537 -33.21 28.26 -5.45
C GLY A 537 -32.60 29.28 -4.50
N VAL A 538 -33.38 30.23 -4.01
CA VAL A 538 -32.98 31.18 -2.97
C VAL A 538 -33.13 30.50 -1.61
N PHE A 539 -32.10 30.63 -0.79
CA PHE A 539 -32.09 30.10 0.57
C PHE A 539 -33.20 30.74 1.42
N ILE A 540 -33.99 29.92 2.10
CA ILE A 540 -35.04 30.35 3.04
C ILE A 540 -34.54 30.19 4.48
N GLU A 541 -34.22 28.94 4.85
CA GLU A 541 -33.83 28.60 6.22
C GLU A 541 -33.03 27.29 6.28
N MET A 542 -32.45 27.03 7.45
CA MET A 542 -31.78 25.77 7.75
C MET A 542 -31.95 25.40 9.21
N TRP A 543 -31.89 24.10 9.49
CA TRP A 543 -31.84 23.58 10.86
C TRP A 543 -31.01 22.31 10.91
N GLY A 544 -30.46 22.03 12.10
CA GLY A 544 -29.58 20.89 12.30
C GLY A 544 -28.21 21.28 12.84
N GLU A 545 -27.72 20.47 13.76
CA GLU A 545 -26.33 20.50 14.24
C GLU A 545 -25.82 19.07 14.38
N PHE A 546 -24.49 18.90 14.41
CA PHE A 546 -23.89 17.60 14.65
C PHE A 546 -24.19 17.09 16.06
N GLY A 547 -24.60 15.83 16.15
CA GLY A 547 -24.56 15.08 17.40
C GLY A 547 -24.74 13.59 17.19
N ASP A 548 -24.04 12.82 18.03
CA ASP A 548 -23.94 11.35 17.97
C ASP A 548 -24.80 10.71 19.07
N ALA A 549 -25.87 10.03 18.66
CA ALA A 549 -26.83 9.38 19.54
C ALA A 549 -26.39 7.99 20.03
N THR A 550 -25.17 7.53 19.69
CA THR A 550 -24.65 6.22 20.09
C THR A 550 -24.61 6.02 21.60
N PHE A 551 -24.40 7.10 22.37
CA PHE A 551 -24.18 7.03 23.83
C PHE A 551 -25.25 7.73 24.66
N ALA A 552 -26.20 8.43 24.04
CA ALA A 552 -27.31 9.11 24.71
C ALA A 552 -28.43 9.42 23.72
N GLU A 553 -29.68 9.42 24.19
CA GLU A 553 -30.80 9.95 23.41
C GLU A 553 -30.62 11.45 23.18
N LEU A 554 -30.61 11.86 21.91
CA LEU A 554 -30.51 13.26 21.51
C LEU A 554 -31.90 13.80 21.16
N PRO A 555 -32.17 15.10 21.41
CA PRO A 555 -33.40 15.71 20.94
C PRO A 555 -33.47 15.72 19.41
N ALA A 556 -34.68 15.99 18.90
CA ALA A 556 -34.88 16.20 17.47
C ALA A 556 -34.21 17.49 16.99
N GLY A 557 -33.80 17.53 15.72
CA GLY A 557 -33.02 18.63 15.13
C GLY A 557 -31.50 18.52 15.36
N ILE A 558 -31.02 17.40 15.91
CA ILE A 558 -29.59 17.05 15.96
C ILE A 558 -29.37 15.83 15.05
N PHE A 559 -28.36 15.89 14.19
CA PHE A 559 -28.15 14.89 13.13
C PHE A 559 -26.71 14.35 13.10
N ASN A 560 -26.57 13.13 12.58
CA ASN A 560 -25.30 12.50 12.24
C ASN A 560 -25.37 11.93 10.82
N GLU A 561 -24.83 12.70 9.87
CA GLU A 561 -25.00 12.51 8.42
C GLU A 561 -26.45 12.21 8.02
N PRO A 562 -27.35 13.21 8.00
CA PRO A 562 -28.68 13.01 7.41
C PRO A 562 -28.52 12.75 5.91
N TRP A 563 -29.08 11.65 5.39
CA TRP A 563 -28.94 11.29 3.96
C TRP A 563 -30.21 11.55 3.17
N GLY A 564 -31.30 10.89 3.54
CA GLY A 564 -32.60 11.05 2.90
C GLY A 564 -33.41 12.18 3.52
N VAL A 565 -34.12 12.91 2.67
CA VAL A 565 -35.17 13.84 3.04
C VAL A 565 -36.39 13.58 2.15
N ALA A 566 -37.59 13.65 2.69
CA ALA A 566 -38.85 13.51 1.97
C ALA A 566 -39.88 14.52 2.51
N VAL A 567 -40.82 14.94 1.66
CA VAL A 567 -41.91 15.84 2.04
C VAL A 567 -43.23 15.12 1.90
N GLY A 568 -44.00 15.05 2.98
CA GLY A 568 -45.33 14.45 2.97
C GLY A 568 -46.38 15.36 2.31
N PRO A 569 -47.57 14.82 1.98
CA PRO A 569 -48.65 15.58 1.36
C PRO A 569 -49.21 16.72 2.24
N ASP A 570 -48.96 16.67 3.55
CA ASP A 570 -49.29 17.71 4.52
C ASP A 570 -48.21 18.80 4.65
N GLY A 571 -47.11 18.69 3.90
CA GLY A 571 -45.94 19.57 3.99
C GLY A 571 -44.98 19.22 5.14
N SER A 572 -45.19 18.11 5.86
CA SER A 572 -44.24 17.64 6.86
C SER A 572 -42.95 17.13 6.21
N VAL A 573 -41.80 17.41 6.83
CA VAL A 573 -40.48 17.01 6.34
C VAL A 573 -39.96 15.83 7.15
N TYR A 574 -39.63 14.72 6.47
CA TYR A 574 -39.08 13.52 7.06
C TYR A 574 -37.60 13.39 6.71
N VAL A 575 -36.77 13.06 7.68
CA VAL A 575 -35.31 12.99 7.53
C VAL A 575 -34.79 11.66 8.05
N ALA A 576 -34.04 10.96 7.21
CA ALA A 576 -33.29 9.78 7.62
C ALA A 576 -31.94 10.22 8.24
N ASP A 577 -31.86 10.12 9.56
CA ASP A 577 -30.69 10.47 10.37
C ASP A 577 -29.76 9.25 10.48
N THR A 578 -29.00 9.03 9.41
CA THR A 578 -28.34 7.75 9.08
C THR A 578 -27.54 7.16 10.24
N TRP A 579 -26.64 7.92 10.85
CA TRP A 579 -25.75 7.39 11.88
C TRP A 579 -26.26 7.61 13.31
N ASN A 580 -27.44 8.21 13.47
CA ASN A 580 -28.20 8.13 14.70
C ASN A 580 -29.31 7.07 14.63
N HIS A 581 -29.39 6.33 13.53
CA HIS A 581 -30.25 5.15 13.37
C HIS A 581 -31.74 5.44 13.60
N ARG A 582 -32.20 6.61 13.12
CA ARG A 582 -33.56 7.08 13.35
C ARG A 582 -34.11 7.87 12.18
N VAL A 583 -35.44 8.02 12.16
CA VAL A 583 -36.15 8.95 11.30
C VAL A 583 -36.71 10.08 12.17
N GLN A 584 -36.61 11.31 11.68
CA GLN A 584 -37.15 12.50 12.35
C GLN A 584 -38.16 13.21 11.43
N LYS A 585 -39.30 13.62 11.99
CA LYS A 585 -40.37 14.37 11.32
C LYS A 585 -40.43 15.80 11.84
N PHE A 586 -40.53 16.76 10.92
CA PHE A 586 -40.61 18.20 11.18
C PHE A 586 -41.79 18.81 10.45
N THR A 587 -42.23 19.98 10.90
CA THR A 587 -43.08 20.87 10.08
C THR A 587 -42.30 21.42 8.88
N ALA A 588 -42.97 22.03 7.91
CA ALA A 588 -42.33 22.77 6.81
C ALA A 588 -41.26 23.78 7.29
N ASN A 589 -41.47 24.42 8.46
CA ASN A 589 -40.54 25.40 9.03
C ASN A 589 -39.45 24.78 9.96
N GLY A 590 -39.14 23.49 9.80
CA GLY A 590 -38.12 22.81 10.61
C GLY A 590 -38.42 22.61 12.11
N THR A 591 -39.65 22.86 12.56
CA THR A 591 -40.05 22.59 13.96
C THR A 591 -40.23 21.08 14.18
N PRO A 592 -39.61 20.47 15.20
CA PRO A 592 -39.74 19.03 15.45
C PRO A 592 -41.18 18.60 15.79
N LEU A 593 -41.63 17.48 15.22
CA LEU A 593 -42.94 16.87 15.50
C LEU A 593 -42.80 15.54 16.22
N THR A 594 -42.07 14.59 15.63
CA THR A 594 -41.83 13.26 16.20
C THR A 594 -40.53 12.66 15.67
N MET A 595 -40.05 11.60 16.30
CA MET A 595 -38.93 10.80 15.82
C MET A 595 -39.09 9.36 16.30
N TRP A 596 -38.60 8.41 15.53
CA TRP A 596 -38.61 6.99 15.87
C TRP A 596 -37.38 6.30 15.31
N GLY A 597 -37.04 5.16 15.90
CA GLY A 597 -35.87 4.39 15.53
C GLY A 597 -34.76 4.39 16.58
N HIS A 598 -33.97 3.33 16.58
CA HIS A 598 -32.74 3.21 17.34
C HIS A 598 -31.77 2.26 16.63
N TYR A 599 -30.50 2.23 17.05
CA TYR A 599 -29.54 1.29 16.49
C TYR A 599 -29.95 -0.15 16.76
N GLY A 600 -30.04 -0.96 15.70
CA GLY A 600 -30.25 -2.39 15.80
C GLY A 600 -30.16 -3.11 14.45
N GLN A 601 -30.08 -4.43 14.51
CA GLN A 601 -30.00 -5.35 13.37
C GLN A 601 -31.38 -6.00 13.07
N ALA A 602 -32.43 -5.18 13.01
CA ALA A 602 -33.81 -5.59 12.75
C ALA A 602 -34.39 -6.59 13.78
N GLU A 603 -33.98 -6.51 15.05
CA GLU A 603 -34.56 -7.27 16.16
C GLU A 603 -36.00 -6.84 16.51
N ASP A 604 -36.37 -5.61 16.14
CA ASP A 604 -37.74 -5.09 16.20
C ASP A 604 -38.04 -4.14 15.03
N GLU A 605 -39.28 -3.64 14.97
CA GLU A 605 -39.76 -2.80 13.87
C GLU A 605 -38.94 -1.51 13.72
N ASN A 606 -38.44 -0.93 14.82
CA ASN A 606 -37.73 0.35 14.86
C ASN A 606 -36.20 0.21 14.98
N ALA A 607 -35.67 -1.02 14.99
CA ALA A 607 -34.24 -1.30 15.01
C ALA A 607 -33.61 -1.05 13.63
N PHE A 608 -33.01 0.12 13.42
CA PHE A 608 -32.39 0.52 12.15
C PHE A 608 -30.87 0.37 12.17
N TRP A 609 -30.30 0.02 11.01
CA TRP A 609 -28.86 0.06 10.77
C TRP A 609 -28.55 0.95 9.56
N GLY A 610 -28.40 2.24 9.80
CA GLY A 610 -28.07 3.19 8.74
C GLY A 610 -29.23 3.38 7.76
N PRO A 611 -30.39 3.90 8.20
CA PRO A 611 -31.47 4.24 7.29
C PRO A 611 -30.99 5.38 6.38
N ARG A 612 -31.13 5.22 5.05
CA ARG A 612 -30.60 6.18 4.06
C ARG A 612 -31.70 6.82 3.24
N GLY A 613 -32.26 6.08 2.29
CA GLY A 613 -33.35 6.55 1.45
C GLY A 613 -34.65 6.66 2.24
N ILE A 614 -35.43 7.70 1.98
CA ILE A 614 -36.75 7.89 2.54
C ILE A 614 -37.66 8.51 1.48
N ASP A 615 -38.90 8.05 1.40
CA ASP A 615 -39.93 8.65 0.55
C ASP A 615 -41.32 8.52 1.19
N VAL A 616 -42.27 9.35 0.76
CA VAL A 616 -43.63 9.40 1.32
C VAL A 616 -44.66 9.35 0.20
N ASP A 617 -45.60 8.42 0.25
CA ASP A 617 -46.67 8.34 -0.76
C ASP A 617 -47.84 9.31 -0.50
N ALA A 618 -48.78 9.35 -1.44
CA ALA A 618 -49.96 10.21 -1.39
C ALA A 618 -50.89 9.93 -0.18
N GLU A 619 -50.84 8.72 0.39
CA GLU A 619 -51.56 8.37 1.62
C GLU A 619 -50.80 8.77 2.90
N GLY A 620 -49.58 9.27 2.77
CA GLY A 620 -48.72 9.66 3.89
C GLY A 620 -47.96 8.49 4.52
N ARG A 621 -47.83 7.34 3.83
CA ARG A 621 -46.99 6.23 4.30
C ARG A 621 -45.53 6.53 4.01
N VAL A 622 -44.67 6.29 5.00
CA VAL A 622 -43.25 6.61 4.96
C VAL A 622 -42.45 5.34 4.68
N TYR A 623 -41.74 5.31 3.57
CA TYR A 623 -40.89 4.21 3.13
C TYR A 623 -39.44 4.54 3.48
N VAL A 624 -38.79 3.68 4.25
CA VAL A 624 -37.42 3.89 4.74
C VAL A 624 -36.55 2.74 4.26
N SER A 625 -35.50 3.07 3.50
CA SER A 625 -34.46 2.11 3.15
C SER A 625 -33.51 1.92 4.32
N ASP A 626 -33.68 0.82 5.05
CA ASP A 626 -32.81 0.39 6.15
C ASP A 626 -31.62 -0.38 5.59
N THR A 627 -30.66 0.37 5.05
CA THR A 627 -29.59 -0.13 4.17
C THR A 627 -28.71 -1.20 4.83
N GLY A 628 -28.42 -1.09 6.12
CA GLY A 628 -27.63 -2.07 6.85
C GLY A 628 -28.38 -3.38 7.06
N ASN A 629 -29.70 -3.31 7.25
CA ASN A 629 -30.55 -4.48 7.48
C ASN A 629 -31.18 -5.05 6.20
N LYS A 630 -30.89 -4.48 5.03
CA LYS A 630 -31.32 -5.00 3.72
C LYS A 630 -32.84 -5.11 3.62
N ARG A 631 -33.57 -4.11 4.15
CA ARG A 631 -35.04 -4.04 4.12
C ARG A 631 -35.52 -2.63 3.77
N ILE A 632 -36.74 -2.57 3.25
CA ILE A 632 -37.55 -1.35 3.20
C ILE A 632 -38.62 -1.47 4.28
N ALA A 633 -38.57 -0.59 5.27
CA ALA A 633 -39.57 -0.52 6.34
C ALA A 633 -40.60 0.57 6.02
N ILE A 634 -41.88 0.29 6.23
CA ILE A 634 -42.99 1.17 5.91
C ILE A 634 -43.73 1.56 7.20
N TYR A 635 -43.95 2.85 7.37
CA TYR A 635 -44.62 3.44 8.53
C TYR A 635 -45.82 4.29 8.08
N ASP A 636 -46.72 4.60 8.99
CA ASP A 636 -47.71 5.66 8.79
C ASP A 636 -47.09 7.06 9.06
N ALA A 637 -47.89 8.10 8.84
CA ALA A 637 -47.46 9.49 9.01
C ALA A 637 -47.06 9.85 10.46
N ASP A 638 -47.47 9.05 11.45
CA ASP A 638 -47.17 9.27 12.87
C ASP A 638 -45.95 8.45 13.33
N GLY A 639 -45.36 7.65 12.44
CA GLY A 639 -44.21 6.78 12.73
C GLY A 639 -44.59 5.41 13.28
N THR A 640 -45.85 5.00 13.15
CA THR A 640 -46.28 3.64 13.52
C THR A 640 -45.93 2.67 12.40
N TYR A 641 -45.26 1.56 12.74
CA TYR A 641 -44.89 0.53 11.77
C TYR A 641 -46.13 -0.11 11.10
N ILE A 642 -46.08 -0.24 9.78
CA ILE A 642 -47.11 -0.90 8.97
C ILE A 642 -46.64 -2.29 8.53
N THR A 643 -45.50 -2.35 7.83
CA THR A 643 -44.94 -3.58 7.26
C THR A 643 -43.52 -3.33 6.76
N GLU A 644 -42.82 -4.38 6.35
CA GLU A 644 -41.55 -4.30 5.63
C GLU A 644 -41.46 -5.35 4.53
N PHE A 645 -40.47 -5.20 3.65
CA PHE A 645 -40.04 -6.23 2.71
C PHE A 645 -38.54 -6.10 2.43
N GLY A 646 -37.93 -7.18 1.97
CA GLY A 646 -36.48 -7.25 1.74
C GLY A 646 -35.78 -8.22 2.68
N THR A 647 -34.71 -8.81 2.20
CA THR A 647 -33.75 -9.61 2.96
C THR A 647 -32.43 -9.57 2.22
N THR A 648 -31.34 -9.94 2.88
CA THR A 648 -30.03 -10.08 2.23
C THR A 648 -30.09 -11.06 1.06
N GLY A 649 -29.58 -10.67 -0.11
CA GLY A 649 -29.38 -11.57 -1.24
C GLY A 649 -29.36 -10.88 -2.61
N MET A 650 -29.42 -11.70 -3.66
CA MET A 650 -29.36 -11.27 -5.06
C MET A 650 -30.62 -11.64 -5.85
N GLY A 651 -31.55 -12.37 -5.24
CA GLY A 651 -32.82 -12.77 -5.85
C GLY A 651 -33.83 -11.61 -5.98
N PRO A 652 -34.96 -11.83 -6.66
CA PRO A 652 -36.04 -10.85 -6.71
C PRO A 652 -36.58 -10.53 -5.31
N GLY A 653 -36.57 -9.25 -4.92
CA GLY A 653 -36.99 -8.79 -3.59
C GLY A 653 -35.95 -9.00 -2.49
N GLU A 654 -34.74 -9.46 -2.83
CA GLU A 654 -33.58 -9.49 -1.93
C GLU A 654 -32.63 -8.32 -2.28
N PHE A 655 -31.94 -7.79 -1.28
CA PHE A 655 -31.08 -6.60 -1.39
C PHE A 655 -29.67 -6.86 -0.88
N ASP A 656 -28.68 -6.17 -1.46
CA ASP A 656 -27.29 -6.17 -0.97
C ASP A 656 -26.87 -4.78 -0.45
N GLU A 657 -27.31 -3.69 -1.09
CA GLU A 657 -27.29 -2.35 -0.50
C GLU A 657 -28.39 -1.47 -1.11
N SER A 658 -29.59 -1.56 -0.53
CA SER A 658 -30.70 -0.67 -0.87
C SER A 658 -30.39 0.75 -0.39
N VAL A 659 -30.18 1.71 -1.30
CA VAL A 659 -29.81 3.09 -0.94
C VAL A 659 -30.99 4.03 -1.11
N GLY A 660 -31.59 4.10 -2.29
CA GLY A 660 -32.73 4.96 -2.60
C GLY A 660 -34.02 4.16 -2.65
N VAL A 661 -35.11 4.81 -2.23
CA VAL A 661 -36.48 4.34 -2.40
C VAL A 661 -37.29 5.49 -2.99
N ALA A 662 -38.16 5.19 -3.95
CA ALA A 662 -39.15 6.11 -4.48
C ALA A 662 -40.48 5.38 -4.67
N VAL A 663 -41.59 6.06 -4.45
CA VAL A 663 -42.94 5.51 -4.65
C VAL A 663 -43.74 6.40 -5.59
N ASP A 664 -44.39 5.80 -6.60
CA ASP A 664 -45.26 6.54 -7.51
C ASP A 664 -46.72 6.63 -7.01
N ASP A 665 -47.53 7.43 -7.70
CA ASP A 665 -48.94 7.68 -7.36
C ASP A 665 -49.81 6.41 -7.46
N GLU A 666 -49.34 5.39 -8.18
CA GLU A 666 -49.97 4.07 -8.26
C GLU A 666 -49.53 3.11 -7.14
N GLY A 667 -48.59 3.53 -6.28
CA GLY A 667 -48.06 2.74 -5.17
C GLY A 667 -47.02 1.70 -5.58
N ILE A 668 -46.41 1.85 -6.76
CA ILE A 668 -45.27 1.04 -7.19
C ILE A 668 -44.01 1.61 -6.53
N VAL A 669 -43.23 0.72 -5.93
CA VAL A 669 -42.02 1.08 -5.19
C VAL A 669 -40.79 0.76 -6.03
N TYR A 670 -39.95 1.76 -6.21
CA TYR A 670 -38.67 1.68 -6.89
C TYR A 670 -37.56 1.67 -5.84
N VAL A 671 -36.72 0.64 -5.82
CA VAL A 671 -35.60 0.53 -4.87
C VAL A 671 -34.29 0.41 -5.63
N THR A 672 -33.35 1.31 -5.37
CA THR A 672 -32.00 1.24 -5.95
C THR A 672 -31.12 0.35 -5.07
N ASP A 673 -30.67 -0.76 -5.64
CA ASP A 673 -29.84 -1.75 -4.96
C ASP A 673 -28.41 -1.67 -5.52
N THR A 674 -27.59 -0.86 -4.85
CA THR A 674 -26.32 -0.36 -5.38
C THR A 674 -25.32 -1.48 -5.68
N TRP A 675 -25.11 -2.43 -4.76
CA TRP A 675 -24.16 -3.52 -5.00
C TRP A 675 -24.67 -4.57 -5.98
N ASN A 676 -25.99 -4.78 -6.05
CA ASN A 676 -26.61 -5.62 -7.09
C ASN A 676 -26.77 -4.90 -8.44
N GLN A 677 -26.33 -3.64 -8.55
CA GLN A 677 -26.31 -2.83 -9.78
C GLN A 677 -27.66 -2.79 -10.51
N ARG A 678 -28.76 -2.69 -9.75
CA ARG A 678 -30.12 -2.77 -10.30
C ARG A 678 -31.10 -1.85 -9.59
N VAL A 679 -32.22 -1.60 -10.27
CA VAL A 679 -33.41 -0.99 -9.68
C VAL A 679 -34.49 -2.05 -9.63
N HIS A 680 -35.06 -2.28 -8.44
CA HIS A 680 -36.24 -3.09 -8.28
C HIS A 680 -37.49 -2.27 -8.54
N ILE A 681 -38.44 -2.84 -9.26
CA ILE A 681 -39.79 -2.31 -9.42
C ILE A 681 -40.72 -3.29 -8.72
N LEU A 682 -41.35 -2.85 -7.64
CA LEU A 682 -42.08 -3.71 -6.71
C LEU A 682 -43.51 -3.21 -6.57
N VAL A 683 -44.46 -4.14 -6.57
CA VAL A 683 -45.87 -3.85 -6.29
C VAL A 683 -46.20 -4.48 -4.94
N LEU A 684 -46.66 -3.67 -3.99
CA LEU A 684 -47.10 -4.16 -2.69
C LEU A 684 -48.40 -4.96 -2.87
N ALA A 685 -48.32 -6.27 -2.67
CA ALA A 685 -49.51 -7.12 -2.67
C ALA A 685 -50.34 -6.84 -1.41
N ALA A 686 -51.65 -6.60 -1.58
CA ALA A 686 -52.57 -6.50 -0.44
C ALA A 686 -52.46 -7.73 0.46
N PRO A 687 -52.48 -7.57 1.80
CA PRO A 687 -52.26 -8.68 2.72
C PRO A 687 -53.30 -9.78 2.46
N LYS A 688 -52.83 -11.00 2.15
CA LYS A 688 -53.69 -12.19 2.17
C LYS A 688 -54.21 -12.33 3.59
N GLY A 689 -55.52 -12.11 3.77
CA GLY A 689 -56.17 -12.21 5.07
C GLY A 689 -55.76 -13.47 5.80
N ARG A 690 -55.31 -13.33 7.06
CA ARG A 690 -55.05 -14.45 7.96
C ARG A 690 -56.31 -15.31 8.03
N GLY A 691 -56.30 -16.46 7.34
CA GLY A 691 -57.28 -17.51 7.58
C GLY A 691 -57.18 -17.94 9.03
N ARG A 692 -58.23 -17.70 9.81
CA ARG A 692 -58.48 -18.45 11.04
C ARG A 692 -58.77 -19.90 10.62
N ILE A 693 -57.94 -20.81 11.15
CA ILE A 693 -58.08 -22.28 11.26
C ILE A 693 -58.81 -22.99 10.12
#